data_AF-A0A0J6SJX0-F1
#
_entry.id   AF-A0A0J6SJX0-F1
#
_cell.length_a   1.000
_cell.length_b   1.000
_cell.length_c   1.000
_cell.angle_alpha   90.00
_cell.angle_beta   90.00
_cell.angle_gamma   90.00
#
_symmetry.space_group_name_H-M   'P 1'
#
loop_
_entity.id
_entity.type
_entity.pdbx_description
1 polymer ?
#
loop_
_entity_poly.entity_id
_entity_poly.type
_entity_poly.pdbx_seq_one_letter_code
_entity_poly.pdbx_strand_id
1 'polypeptide(L)'
;MRHRRFDLPGSSTVPTRRADPPAIRPEAFVEAETRLALVMGNGRYRDMPLANPIRDAEDIAWGLEGLGFSVRLLKDAALAPMQEALVAFADAVDEAGPEAVAVVYYAGHGVQMEGTNFLIPVSAEITAARHLATRALPLETLARELGRRSRKATVIVLDACRDRLVGDESQDVSATQGMVRSRLPRPTQLVYSTAAMASAQDGWGGHSPFALALMEEMPSLLVPGTRIQDVFDTVAAKVSLWTGEAQTVAVYREGVLPPLTLTAEDEARRQAWSRRPYRLGRRQIARRAAAAAAILALLTAVVLWISAYPETRTGLMLRAGLLDRTQYDFACAPPWDETSDRYGLTRRDWCLSLSNDAIVGRVTAAGLWQRAVEPGFAEGDPKALALKAMAADEQGRAPGHDEAARARLLAEAGALARRAAATDLPRGRLLGWMLGDRLAGLDFNLGALLADLDMAGARGVLLAKLLRQSTARNVAGMTGSAHGADPTAGVEAALVEADALDPSGETAYGAAQLYRSGSAFTGGAVQIPRYRAWLRRAARAGVPAAAAEWLVRAQSDPDLRLSASERRDLMAVAAKADDPPGLYWQAMLRVERDGLDAAAALGAEPTATLLRRSAEAGYPDAIQLFIEAALRPGAGRSPDMAEAVTWLRRAVAAGNRRAAERLATLLAYGAHGSDGAVLVSPDPAAARDLVERPEWRDEPWALGLLADLLRYGPIPGRDPARAFALWRFIEQRMPDPRVALRARTELDRAWTETSLAQGAAADHAFASGAADAPVTVTAFVAADCLGCRRFLYDVLRPTIAVFAPAKVRFEVRPVWRDDDPGALEAALVAACAARPEDRFRLFVALTNAQADWVHLTTTPERLAAFGRAIAGLSGAPDDPARCVADEAARVSLTRQRDAVRALPIAVTPMVFVGGAAGDTEQAEPLRRLIASQLPP
;
A
#
# COMPACT_ATOMS: atom_id res chain seq x y z
N MET A 1 -38.03 8.12 46.92
CA MET A 1 -37.52 8.60 45.61
C MET A 1 -36.44 9.63 45.89
N ARG A 2 -35.18 9.19 45.92
CA ARG A 2 -34.14 9.50 44.91
C ARG A 2 -34.05 11.00 44.59
N HIS A 3 -33.12 11.61 45.32
CA HIS A 3 -32.69 13.00 45.25
C HIS A 3 -31.87 13.31 44.01
N ARG A 4 -32.05 14.53 43.51
CA ARG A 4 -31.12 15.25 42.64
C ARG A 4 -30.08 15.99 43.49
N ARG A 5 -28.85 15.98 42.96
CA ARG A 5 -27.78 17.02 42.90
C ARG A 5 -27.52 17.97 44.06
N PHE A 6 -26.22 18.22 44.23
CA PHE A 6 -25.43 19.46 44.49
C PHE A 6 -24.20 18.99 45.30
N ASP A 7 -22.93 19.35 45.13
CA ASP A 7 -22.22 20.36 44.35
C ASP A 7 -20.71 20.01 44.34
N LEU A 8 -19.91 20.71 43.53
CA LEU A 8 -18.43 20.70 43.46
C LEU A 8 -17.79 21.33 44.74
N PRO A 9 -16.45 21.55 44.92
CA PRO A 9 -15.20 21.10 44.25
C PRO A 9 -14.11 20.63 45.28
N GLY A 10 -12.89 20.34 44.80
CA GLY A 10 -11.69 20.85 45.48
C GLY A 10 -10.68 19.85 46.07
N SER A 11 -9.47 19.92 45.50
CA SER A 11 -8.17 19.38 45.96
C SER A 11 -7.98 19.28 47.47
N SER A 12 -7.29 18.28 48.02
CA SER A 12 -5.83 18.14 47.89
C SER A 12 -5.29 16.95 48.71
N THR A 13 -4.19 16.36 48.20
CA THR A 13 -3.04 15.76 48.93
C THR A 13 -3.27 14.50 49.80
N VAL A 14 -2.84 13.28 49.38
CA VAL A 14 -1.47 12.66 49.44
C VAL A 14 -1.16 12.04 50.84
N PRO A 15 -0.44 10.90 51.01
CA PRO A 15 -0.26 9.67 50.19
C PRO A 15 -0.03 8.33 50.98
N THR A 16 0.25 7.25 50.23
CA THR A 16 0.90 5.95 50.58
C THR A 16 0.09 4.96 51.43
N ARG A 17 0.03 3.64 51.15
CA ARG A 17 1.05 2.70 50.64
C ARG A 17 0.45 1.68 49.65
N ARG A 18 1.28 1.25 48.69
CA ARG A 18 1.04 0.06 47.84
C ARG A 18 1.39 -1.24 48.58
N ALA A 19 0.51 -2.21 48.45
CA ALA A 19 0.79 -3.65 48.49
C ALA A 19 -0.17 -4.30 47.46
N ASP A 20 0.37 -5.14 46.57
CA ASP A 20 -0.35 -5.76 45.45
C ASP A 20 -1.17 -6.98 45.87
N PRO A 21 -2.32 -7.24 45.20
CA PRO A 21 -2.68 -8.62 44.82
C PRO A 21 -3.50 -8.71 43.50
N PRO A 22 -3.86 -9.90 42.99
CA PRO A 22 -3.14 -11.18 42.89
C PRO A 22 -3.02 -11.68 41.41
N ALA A 23 -2.25 -12.75 41.20
CA ALA A 23 -1.98 -13.38 39.90
C ALA A 23 -3.17 -14.15 39.30
N ILE A 24 -3.36 -14.04 37.98
CA ILE A 24 -4.25 -14.90 37.18
C ILE A 24 -3.43 -16.07 36.60
N ARG A 25 -3.94 -17.29 36.80
CA ARG A 25 -3.35 -18.57 36.41
C ARG A 25 -3.53 -18.83 34.89
N PRO A 26 -2.59 -19.53 34.24
CA PRO A 26 -2.71 -19.93 32.84
C PRO A 26 -3.83 -20.97 32.66
N GLU A 27 -4.61 -20.82 31.59
CA GLU A 27 -5.66 -21.76 31.20
C GLU A 27 -5.08 -23.17 30.98
N ALA A 28 -5.86 -24.17 31.38
CA ALA A 28 -5.46 -25.57 31.43
C ALA A 28 -5.08 -26.13 30.05
N PHE A 29 -3.99 -26.91 30.02
CA PHE A 29 -3.56 -27.69 28.85
C PHE A 29 -4.65 -28.71 28.46
N VAL A 30 -5.18 -28.60 27.25
CA VAL A 30 -6.04 -29.64 26.65
C VAL A 30 -5.16 -30.87 26.41
N GLU A 31 -5.60 -32.03 26.88
CA GLU A 31 -4.91 -33.30 26.66
C GLU A 31 -4.80 -33.57 25.15
N ALA A 32 -3.60 -33.94 24.68
CA ALA A 32 -3.32 -34.12 23.27
C ALA A 32 -4.20 -35.23 22.69
N GLU A 33 -4.87 -34.97 21.56
CA GLU A 33 -5.61 -36.01 20.85
C GLU A 33 -4.66 -37.09 20.30
N THR A 34 -5.07 -38.35 20.31
CA THR A 34 -4.26 -39.42 19.73
C THR A 34 -4.52 -39.50 18.22
N ARG A 35 -3.45 -39.35 17.43
CA ARG A 35 -3.49 -39.37 15.96
C ARG A 35 -2.88 -40.67 15.44
N LEU A 36 -3.65 -41.45 14.70
CA LEU A 36 -3.29 -42.79 14.23
C LEU A 36 -3.48 -42.88 12.72
N ALA A 37 -2.52 -43.47 12.00
CA ALA A 37 -2.68 -43.73 10.58
C ALA A 37 -2.31 -45.14 10.14
N LEU A 38 -3.08 -45.69 9.21
CA LEU A 38 -2.76 -46.90 8.46
C LEU A 38 -2.49 -46.51 7.00
N VAL A 39 -1.28 -46.75 6.54
CA VAL A 39 -0.83 -46.37 5.20
C VAL A 39 -0.42 -47.62 4.45
N MET A 40 -0.98 -47.84 3.26
CA MET A 40 -0.78 -49.05 2.47
C MET A 40 -0.41 -48.67 1.03
N GLY A 41 0.73 -49.17 0.55
CA GLY A 41 1.19 -48.97 -0.83
C GLY A 41 1.46 -50.29 -1.52
N ASN A 42 0.61 -50.67 -2.47
CA ASN A 42 0.76 -51.91 -3.23
C ASN A 42 1.07 -51.57 -4.69
N GLY A 43 2.27 -51.93 -5.15
CA GLY A 43 2.71 -51.68 -6.52
C GLY A 43 3.21 -52.92 -7.25
N ARG A 44 3.79 -53.91 -6.56
CA ARG A 44 4.39 -55.10 -7.19
C ARG A 44 3.37 -56.23 -7.43
N TYR A 45 2.27 -55.89 -8.09
CA TYR A 45 1.35 -56.91 -8.61
C TYR A 45 2.05 -57.75 -9.67
N ARG A 46 1.73 -59.04 -9.71
CA ARG A 46 2.30 -59.96 -10.71
C ARG A 46 1.93 -59.56 -12.14
N ASP A 47 0.67 -59.22 -12.36
CA ASP A 47 0.11 -59.09 -13.71
C ASP A 47 0.03 -57.61 -14.18
N MET A 48 -0.19 -56.67 -13.26
CA MET A 48 -0.28 -55.22 -13.55
C MET A 48 0.50 -54.38 -12.52
N PRO A 49 1.85 -54.37 -12.58
CA PRO A 49 2.64 -53.62 -11.61
C PRO A 49 2.42 -52.10 -11.76
N LEU A 50 2.36 -51.40 -10.63
CA LEU A 50 2.30 -49.95 -10.55
C LEU A 50 3.63 -49.41 -10.01
N ALA A 51 4.12 -48.31 -10.60
CA ALA A 51 5.46 -47.80 -10.33
C ALA A 51 5.57 -46.92 -9.07
N ASN A 52 4.50 -46.18 -8.75
CA ASN A 52 4.45 -45.14 -7.73
C ASN A 52 3.87 -45.52 -6.35
N PRO A 53 2.95 -46.51 -6.16
CA PRO A 53 2.20 -46.63 -4.91
C PRO A 53 3.03 -46.86 -3.65
N ILE A 54 4.14 -47.59 -3.79
CA ILE A 54 5.05 -47.84 -2.66
C ILE A 54 5.70 -46.54 -2.22
N ARG A 55 6.12 -45.70 -3.19
CA ARG A 55 6.78 -44.43 -2.91
C ARG A 55 5.78 -43.41 -2.36
N ASP A 56 4.58 -43.35 -2.94
CA ASP A 56 3.48 -42.52 -2.43
C ASP A 56 3.15 -42.88 -0.98
N ALA A 57 3.01 -44.17 -0.67
CA ALA A 57 2.76 -44.63 0.70
C ALA A 57 3.93 -44.33 1.67
N GLU A 58 5.19 -44.46 1.23
CA GLU A 58 6.35 -44.12 2.07
C GLU A 58 6.39 -42.64 2.45
N ASP A 59 6.13 -41.75 1.48
CA ASP A 59 6.25 -40.31 1.71
C ASP A 59 5.01 -39.73 2.42
N ILE A 60 3.83 -40.28 2.16
CA ILE A 60 2.61 -39.98 2.95
C ILE A 60 2.75 -40.45 4.39
N ALA A 61 3.29 -41.65 4.61
CA ALA A 61 3.57 -42.14 5.97
C ALA A 61 4.55 -41.21 6.69
N TRP A 62 5.65 -40.86 6.03
CA TRP A 62 6.64 -39.94 6.58
C TRP A 62 6.07 -38.56 6.90
N GLY A 63 5.19 -38.03 6.04
CA GLY A 63 4.47 -36.78 6.28
C GLY A 63 3.57 -36.86 7.52
N LEU A 64 2.73 -37.89 7.60
CA LEU A 64 1.83 -38.09 8.74
C LEU A 64 2.61 -38.26 10.06
N GLU A 65 3.72 -39.00 10.07
CA GLU A 65 4.63 -39.07 11.23
C GLU A 65 5.16 -37.68 11.62
N GLY A 66 5.44 -36.83 10.64
CA GLY A 66 5.81 -35.43 10.84
C GLY A 66 4.75 -34.59 11.52
N LEU A 67 3.47 -34.89 11.28
CA LEU A 67 2.31 -34.24 11.91
C LEU A 67 1.93 -34.87 13.26
N GLY A 68 2.71 -35.85 13.74
CA GLY A 68 2.48 -36.52 15.01
C GLY A 68 1.52 -37.70 14.97
N PHE A 69 1.22 -38.24 13.78
CA PHE A 69 0.52 -39.51 13.68
C PHE A 69 1.45 -40.67 14.02
N SER A 70 0.92 -41.66 14.74
CA SER A 70 1.53 -42.99 14.81
C SER A 70 1.12 -43.77 13.58
N VAL A 71 2.07 -43.99 12.66
CA VAL A 71 1.80 -44.57 11.33
C VAL A 71 2.17 -46.05 11.29
N ARG A 72 1.26 -46.86 10.76
CA ARG A 72 1.53 -48.24 10.34
C ARG A 72 1.60 -48.30 8.83
N LEU A 73 2.81 -48.49 8.29
CA LEU A 73 3.06 -48.56 6.86
C LEU A 73 3.17 -50.01 6.38
N LEU A 74 2.37 -50.38 5.37
CA LEU A 74 2.46 -51.65 4.66
C LEU A 74 2.85 -51.39 3.21
N LYS A 75 3.76 -52.22 2.69
CA LYS A 75 4.23 -52.14 1.31
C LYS A 75 4.10 -53.50 0.67
N ASP A 76 3.52 -53.54 -0.53
CA ASP A 76 3.26 -54.77 -1.29
C ASP A 76 2.66 -55.89 -0.43
N ALA A 77 1.57 -55.58 0.27
CA ALA A 77 0.95 -56.49 1.21
C ALA A 77 -0.01 -57.46 0.51
N ALA A 78 0.06 -58.72 0.94
CA ALA A 78 -0.96 -59.73 0.67
C ALA A 78 -2.22 -59.50 1.54
N LEU A 79 -3.31 -60.21 1.25
CA LEU A 79 -4.61 -59.97 1.90
C LEU A 79 -4.57 -60.12 3.43
N ALA A 80 -3.98 -61.20 3.93
CA ALA A 80 -3.94 -61.49 5.37
C ALA A 80 -3.20 -60.38 6.15
N PRO A 81 -1.98 -59.95 5.76
CA PRO A 81 -1.32 -58.79 6.37
C PRO A 81 -2.15 -57.50 6.33
N MET A 82 -2.89 -57.23 5.25
CA MET A 82 -3.77 -56.06 5.17
C MET A 82 -4.93 -56.14 6.18
N GLN A 83 -5.56 -57.31 6.31
CA GLN A 83 -6.65 -57.54 7.25
C GLN A 83 -6.17 -57.46 8.71
N GLU A 84 -5.05 -58.12 9.02
CA GLU A 84 -4.43 -58.06 10.35
C GLU A 84 -4.06 -56.62 10.73
N ALA A 85 -3.44 -55.89 9.80
CA ALA A 85 -3.09 -54.49 10.04
C ALA A 85 -4.31 -53.60 10.25
N LEU A 86 -5.40 -53.83 9.51
CA LEU A 86 -6.66 -53.11 9.68
C LEU A 86 -7.30 -53.39 11.04
N VAL A 87 -7.39 -54.65 11.47
CA VAL A 87 -7.96 -55.02 12.78
C VAL A 87 -7.12 -54.40 13.89
N ALA A 88 -5.80 -54.61 13.87
CA ALA A 88 -4.92 -54.06 14.88
C ALA A 88 -4.82 -52.52 14.82
N PHE A 89 -5.22 -51.88 13.72
CA PHE A 89 -5.34 -50.42 13.63
C PHE A 89 -6.66 -49.96 14.24
N ALA A 90 -7.77 -50.62 13.92
CA ALA A 90 -9.07 -50.34 14.50
C ALA A 90 -9.08 -50.54 16.02
N ASP A 91 -8.42 -51.58 16.53
CA ASP A 91 -8.26 -51.81 17.96
C ASP A 91 -7.46 -50.68 18.64
N ALA A 92 -6.34 -50.24 18.03
CA ALA A 92 -5.56 -49.12 18.54
C ALA A 92 -6.35 -47.79 18.51
N VAL A 93 -7.20 -47.58 17.50
CA VAL A 93 -8.10 -46.42 17.42
C VAL A 93 -9.20 -46.52 18.48
N ASP A 94 -9.73 -47.71 18.76
CA ASP A 94 -10.75 -47.93 19.81
C ASP A 94 -10.18 -47.74 21.22
N GLU A 95 -8.92 -48.13 21.44
CA GLU A 95 -8.16 -47.89 22.67
C GLU A 95 -7.87 -46.39 22.89
N ALA A 96 -7.59 -45.66 21.81
CA ALA A 96 -7.33 -44.21 21.84
C ALA A 96 -8.57 -43.37 22.24
N GLY A 97 -9.77 -43.95 22.19
CA GLY A 97 -10.99 -43.33 22.72
C GLY A 97 -11.65 -42.30 21.80
N PRO A 98 -12.66 -41.57 22.31
CA PRO A 98 -13.55 -40.74 21.50
C PRO A 98 -12.89 -39.49 20.91
N GLU A 99 -11.75 -39.06 21.42
CA GLU A 99 -11.01 -37.91 20.91
C GLU A 99 -10.01 -38.29 19.79
N ALA A 100 -9.93 -39.57 19.41
CA ALA A 100 -8.95 -40.04 18.42
C ALA A 100 -9.22 -39.52 17.01
N VAL A 101 -8.13 -39.30 16.26
CA VAL A 101 -8.15 -39.00 14.81
C VAL A 101 -7.53 -40.16 14.05
N ALA A 102 -8.31 -40.80 13.18
CA ALA A 102 -7.88 -41.95 12.40
C ALA A 102 -7.77 -41.59 10.91
N VAL A 103 -6.62 -41.87 10.30
CA VAL A 103 -6.39 -41.72 8.86
C VAL A 103 -6.09 -43.08 8.25
N VAL A 104 -6.76 -43.43 7.15
CA VAL A 104 -6.33 -44.55 6.31
C VAL A 104 -5.99 -44.04 4.93
N TYR A 105 -4.80 -44.36 4.43
CA TYR A 105 -4.37 -44.07 3.06
C TYR A 105 -4.04 -45.38 2.35
N TYR A 106 -4.61 -45.59 1.18
CA TYR A 106 -4.28 -46.72 0.31
C TYR A 106 -3.92 -46.22 -1.09
N ALA A 107 -2.75 -46.64 -1.59
CA ALA A 107 -2.35 -46.48 -2.97
C ALA A 107 -2.15 -47.87 -3.62
N GLY A 108 -2.73 -48.08 -4.79
CA GLY A 108 -2.67 -49.35 -5.49
C GLY A 108 -3.84 -49.58 -6.45
N HIS A 109 -4.08 -50.84 -6.82
CA HIS A 109 -5.25 -51.20 -7.62
C HIS A 109 -6.50 -51.21 -6.76
N GLY A 110 -7.53 -50.53 -7.24
CA GLY A 110 -8.87 -50.48 -6.64
C GLY A 110 -9.89 -50.94 -7.66
N VAL A 111 -10.99 -51.55 -7.17
CA VAL A 111 -12.06 -52.03 -8.03
C VAL A 111 -13.40 -51.73 -7.38
N GLN A 112 -14.35 -51.24 -8.17
CA GLN A 112 -15.74 -51.08 -7.72
C GLN A 112 -16.62 -52.16 -8.34
N MET A 113 -17.39 -52.87 -7.51
CA MET A 113 -18.36 -53.85 -7.97
C MET A 113 -19.62 -53.87 -7.11
N GLU A 114 -20.79 -53.87 -7.75
CA GLU A 114 -22.11 -53.82 -7.09
C GLU A 114 -22.25 -52.69 -6.05
N GLY A 115 -21.56 -51.56 -6.28
CA GLY A 115 -21.54 -50.41 -5.37
C GLY A 115 -20.49 -50.46 -4.27
N THR A 116 -19.78 -51.59 -4.11
CA THR A 116 -18.72 -51.78 -3.12
C THR A 116 -17.33 -51.58 -3.72
N ASN A 117 -16.45 -50.88 -2.99
CA ASN A 117 -15.05 -50.69 -3.38
C ASN A 117 -14.15 -51.72 -2.69
N PHE A 118 -13.25 -52.32 -3.44
CA PHE A 118 -12.28 -53.31 -2.96
C PHE A 118 -10.85 -52.80 -3.17
N LEU A 119 -10.02 -52.94 -2.14
CA LEU A 119 -8.58 -52.68 -2.19
C LEU A 119 -7.87 -53.98 -2.54
N ILE A 120 -7.01 -53.96 -3.57
CA ILE A 120 -6.42 -55.18 -4.12
C ILE A 120 -5.04 -55.47 -3.47
N PRO A 121 -4.85 -56.67 -2.89
CA PRO A 121 -3.54 -57.15 -2.43
C PRO A 121 -2.60 -57.51 -3.58
N VAL A 122 -1.28 -57.39 -3.39
CA VAL A 122 -0.32 -57.68 -4.48
C VAL A 122 -0.30 -59.13 -4.96
N SER A 123 -0.69 -60.07 -4.08
CA SER A 123 -0.78 -61.50 -4.38
C SER A 123 -2.17 -61.95 -4.83
N ALA A 124 -3.12 -61.03 -4.99
CA ALA A 124 -4.50 -61.38 -5.31
C ALA A 124 -4.66 -61.75 -6.78
N GLU A 125 -5.15 -62.96 -7.04
CA GLU A 125 -5.56 -63.39 -8.38
C GLU A 125 -7.06 -63.16 -8.56
N ILE A 126 -7.42 -62.03 -9.19
CA ILE A 126 -8.82 -61.65 -9.44
C ILE A 126 -9.19 -61.97 -10.89
N THR A 127 -9.52 -63.23 -11.16
CA THR A 127 -9.94 -63.69 -12.49
C THR A 127 -11.45 -63.61 -12.75
N ALA A 128 -12.25 -63.29 -11.73
CA ALA A 128 -13.70 -63.10 -11.83
C ALA A 128 -14.23 -62.25 -10.67
N ALA A 129 -15.34 -61.54 -10.91
CA ALA A 129 -16.10 -60.76 -9.94
C ALA A 129 -16.19 -61.41 -8.54
N ARG A 130 -16.70 -62.63 -8.46
CA ARG A 130 -16.88 -63.40 -7.20
C ARG A 130 -15.61 -63.59 -6.36
N HIS A 131 -14.42 -63.45 -6.95
CA HIS A 131 -13.15 -63.55 -6.22
C HIS A 131 -12.87 -62.32 -5.36
N LEU A 132 -13.44 -61.14 -5.68
CA LEU A 132 -13.23 -59.91 -4.91
C LEU A 132 -13.65 -60.06 -3.44
N ALA A 133 -14.78 -60.73 -3.17
CA ALA A 133 -15.28 -60.94 -1.82
C ALA A 133 -14.35 -61.78 -0.91
N THR A 134 -13.49 -62.62 -1.49
CA THR A 134 -12.62 -63.55 -0.74
C THR A 134 -11.13 -63.27 -0.89
N ARG A 135 -10.73 -62.48 -1.89
CA ARG A 135 -9.32 -62.23 -2.25
C ARG A 135 -8.93 -60.75 -2.24
N ALA A 136 -9.85 -59.84 -1.96
CA ALA A 136 -9.59 -58.43 -1.80
C ALA A 136 -10.12 -57.92 -0.46
N LEU A 137 -9.71 -56.71 -0.06
CA LEU A 137 -10.17 -56.08 1.18
C LEU A 137 -11.34 -55.12 0.86
N PRO A 138 -12.59 -55.41 1.30
CA PRO A 138 -13.72 -54.52 1.06
C PRO A 138 -13.61 -53.24 1.91
N LEU A 139 -13.89 -52.09 1.30
CA LEU A 139 -13.88 -50.79 1.98
C LEU A 139 -14.90 -50.72 3.12
N GLU A 140 -16.04 -51.38 2.99
CA GLU A 140 -17.08 -51.44 4.02
C GLU A 140 -16.58 -52.19 5.26
N THR A 141 -15.65 -53.13 5.09
CA THR A 141 -15.00 -53.78 6.24
C THR A 141 -14.16 -52.76 7.00
N LEU A 142 -13.37 -51.96 6.29
CA LEU A 142 -12.61 -50.86 6.88
C LEU A 142 -13.53 -49.84 7.56
N ALA A 143 -14.58 -49.38 6.88
CA ALA A 143 -15.54 -48.41 7.42
C ALA A 143 -16.29 -48.97 8.64
N ARG A 144 -16.62 -50.26 8.65
CA ARG A 144 -17.28 -50.94 9.77
C ARG A 144 -16.36 -51.07 10.98
N GLU A 145 -15.12 -51.52 10.79
CA GLU A 145 -14.14 -51.61 11.89
C GLU A 145 -13.86 -50.22 12.48
N LEU A 146 -13.67 -49.21 11.62
CA LEU A 146 -13.58 -47.81 12.01
C LEU A 146 -14.92 -47.18 12.40
N GLY A 147 -16.02 -47.94 12.48
CA GLY A 147 -17.34 -47.48 12.90
C GLY A 147 -17.80 -48.00 14.25
N ARG A 148 -17.01 -48.87 14.90
CA ARG A 148 -17.38 -49.55 16.16
C ARG A 148 -17.57 -48.61 17.36
N ARG A 149 -16.86 -47.48 17.40
CA ARG A 149 -16.94 -46.46 18.46
C ARG A 149 -17.06 -45.05 17.87
N SER A 150 -17.47 -44.06 18.65
CA SER A 150 -17.36 -42.65 18.24
C SER A 150 -15.91 -42.20 18.32
N ARG A 151 -15.48 -41.35 17.39
CA ARG A 151 -14.14 -40.72 17.37
C ARG A 151 -14.28 -39.25 16.98
N LYS A 152 -13.20 -38.48 17.13
CA LYS A 152 -13.16 -37.06 16.78
C LYS A 152 -13.18 -36.85 15.28
N ALA A 153 -12.44 -37.67 14.52
CA ALA A 153 -12.44 -37.66 13.07
C ALA A 153 -11.95 -38.98 12.48
N THR A 154 -12.60 -39.44 11.40
CA THR A 154 -12.10 -40.54 10.57
C THR A 154 -11.91 -40.04 9.14
N VAL A 155 -10.73 -40.24 8.56
CA VAL A 155 -10.41 -39.88 7.18
C VAL A 155 -9.96 -41.12 6.45
N ILE A 156 -10.58 -41.41 5.32
CA ILE A 156 -10.21 -42.54 4.47
C ILE A 156 -9.88 -42.00 3.09
N VAL A 157 -8.68 -42.28 2.60
CA VAL A 157 -8.13 -41.76 1.36
C VAL A 157 -7.74 -42.92 0.46
N LEU A 158 -8.31 -42.95 -0.73
CA LEU A 158 -8.11 -44.01 -1.71
C LEU A 158 -7.50 -43.41 -2.97
N ASP A 159 -6.20 -43.67 -3.16
CA ASP A 159 -5.42 -43.28 -4.32
C ASP A 159 -5.28 -44.45 -5.30
N ALA A 160 -6.41 -44.79 -5.92
CA ALA A 160 -6.56 -45.98 -6.75
C ALA A 160 -7.60 -45.72 -7.85
N CYS A 161 -7.47 -46.41 -8.99
CA CYS A 161 -8.48 -46.40 -10.03
C CYS A 161 -9.82 -46.97 -9.52
N ARG A 162 -10.92 -46.50 -10.11
CA ARG A 162 -12.29 -46.99 -9.82
C ARG A 162 -12.87 -47.74 -11.01
N ASP A 163 -12.05 -48.56 -11.65
CA ASP A 163 -12.41 -49.30 -12.86
C ASP A 163 -13.11 -50.63 -12.53
N ARG A 164 -13.95 -51.14 -13.44
CA ARG A 164 -14.54 -52.48 -13.35
C ARG A 164 -13.59 -53.49 -14.00
N LEU A 165 -13.24 -54.57 -13.31
CA LEU A 165 -12.25 -55.53 -13.81
C LEU A 165 -12.77 -56.54 -14.85
N VAL A 166 -14.07 -56.63 -15.17
CA VAL A 166 -14.58 -57.59 -16.18
C VAL A 166 -15.82 -57.03 -16.87
N GLY A 167 -15.91 -57.21 -18.20
CA GLY A 167 -16.97 -56.69 -19.05
C GLY A 167 -18.36 -57.24 -18.72
N ASP A 168 -19.26 -56.33 -18.39
CA ASP A 168 -20.70 -56.51 -18.56
C ASP A 168 -21.29 -55.15 -18.96
N GLU A 169 -21.85 -55.07 -20.16
CA GLU A 169 -22.30 -53.84 -20.85
C GLU A 169 -23.70 -53.36 -20.40
N SER A 170 -24.14 -53.65 -19.18
CA SER A 170 -25.51 -53.32 -18.76
C SER A 170 -25.59 -52.29 -17.63
N GLN A 171 -26.14 -51.13 -18.03
CA GLN A 171 -27.00 -50.18 -17.30
C GLN A 171 -26.40 -49.12 -16.35
N ASP A 172 -26.81 -47.88 -16.67
CA ASP A 172 -26.86 -46.68 -15.85
C ASP A 172 -27.35 -46.97 -14.43
N VAL A 173 -26.44 -46.91 -13.45
CA VAL A 173 -26.81 -46.73 -12.05
C VAL A 173 -25.85 -45.69 -11.47
N SER A 174 -26.43 -44.55 -11.08
CA SER A 174 -25.81 -43.44 -10.35
C SER A 174 -24.70 -43.92 -9.40
N ALA A 175 -23.45 -43.76 -9.81
CA ALA A 175 -22.26 -44.28 -9.12
C ALA A 175 -21.95 -43.55 -7.78
N THR A 176 -22.77 -42.56 -7.43
CA THR A 176 -22.76 -41.86 -6.14
C THR A 176 -23.79 -42.40 -5.15
N GLN A 177 -24.83 -43.13 -5.59
CA GLN A 177 -25.89 -43.63 -4.69
C GLN A 177 -25.56 -44.97 -4.00
N GLY A 178 -24.66 -45.79 -4.54
CA GLY A 178 -24.32 -47.10 -3.99
C GLY A 178 -23.56 -47.06 -2.65
N MET A 179 -22.67 -46.07 -2.47
CA MET A 179 -21.91 -45.90 -1.22
C MET A 179 -22.70 -45.23 -0.09
N VAL A 180 -23.86 -44.64 -0.38
CA VAL A 180 -24.68 -43.91 0.59
C VAL A 180 -25.52 -44.84 1.47
N ARG A 181 -25.52 -46.16 1.21
CA ARG A 181 -26.21 -47.13 2.08
C ARG A 181 -25.32 -47.78 3.15
N SER A 182 -23.99 -47.84 2.95
CA SER A 182 -23.07 -48.24 4.00
C SER A 182 -22.83 -47.05 4.94
N ARG A 183 -23.38 -47.11 6.16
CA ARG A 183 -23.18 -46.06 7.18
C ARG A 183 -21.69 -45.90 7.48
N LEU A 184 -21.05 -44.89 6.87
CA LEU A 184 -19.74 -44.46 7.32
C LEU A 184 -19.85 -44.00 8.79
N PRO A 185 -18.78 -44.12 9.59
CA PRO A 185 -18.77 -43.57 10.95
C PRO A 185 -19.07 -42.06 10.91
N ARG A 186 -19.63 -41.48 11.98
CA ARG A 186 -19.73 -40.01 12.10
C ARG A 186 -18.77 -39.51 13.19
N PRO A 187 -17.96 -38.46 12.95
CA PRO A 187 -17.73 -37.77 11.69
C PRO A 187 -16.66 -38.47 10.80
N THR A 188 -16.98 -38.71 9.53
CA THR A 188 -16.04 -39.30 8.55
C THR A 188 -15.94 -38.51 7.26
N GLN A 189 -14.75 -38.47 6.69
CA GLN A 189 -14.48 -37.99 5.34
C GLN A 189 -13.82 -39.10 4.51
N LEU A 190 -14.42 -39.43 3.38
CA LEU A 190 -13.91 -40.41 2.43
C LEU A 190 -13.53 -39.70 1.13
N VAL A 191 -12.27 -39.84 0.73
CA VAL A 191 -11.65 -39.13 -0.38
C VAL A 191 -11.16 -40.14 -1.41
N TYR A 192 -11.60 -39.98 -2.65
CA TYR A 192 -11.04 -40.71 -3.79
C TYR A 192 -10.18 -39.76 -4.59
N SER A 193 -9.00 -40.23 -5.01
CA SER A 193 -8.11 -39.43 -5.85
C SER A 193 -8.70 -39.08 -7.21
N THR A 194 -9.74 -39.80 -7.67
CA THR A 194 -10.44 -39.56 -8.93
C THR A 194 -11.96 -39.81 -8.83
N ALA A 195 -12.71 -39.37 -9.84
CA ALA A 195 -14.17 -39.49 -9.90
C ALA A 195 -14.60 -40.96 -10.10
N ALA A 196 -15.89 -41.25 -9.92
CA ALA A 196 -16.40 -42.60 -10.17
C ALA A 196 -16.19 -43.01 -11.64
N MET A 197 -15.69 -44.22 -11.88
CA MET A 197 -15.36 -44.75 -13.22
C MET A 197 -14.24 -44.00 -13.97
N ALA A 198 -13.43 -43.23 -13.25
CA ALA A 198 -12.24 -42.59 -13.81
C ALA A 198 -10.97 -43.27 -13.28
N SER A 199 -9.92 -43.28 -14.10
CA SER A 199 -8.59 -43.75 -13.72
C SER A 199 -7.81 -42.62 -13.03
N ALA A 200 -6.98 -42.97 -12.06
CA ALA A 200 -6.00 -42.03 -11.49
C ALA A 200 -4.75 -42.02 -12.37
N GLN A 201 -4.13 -40.86 -12.58
CA GLN A 201 -2.89 -40.79 -13.37
C GLN A 201 -1.69 -41.23 -12.53
N ASP A 202 -0.74 -41.95 -13.16
CA ASP A 202 0.55 -42.33 -12.54
C ASP A 202 1.44 -41.11 -12.22
N GLY A 203 1.08 -39.93 -12.74
CA GLY A 203 1.63 -38.62 -12.39
C GLY A 203 2.88 -38.19 -13.14
N TRP A 204 3.52 -37.12 -12.63
CA TRP A 204 4.76 -36.57 -13.17
C TRP A 204 5.91 -36.82 -12.19
N GLY A 205 6.97 -37.48 -12.69
CA GLY A 205 8.09 -37.87 -11.85
C GLY A 205 7.80 -39.17 -11.08
N GLY A 206 7.94 -39.13 -9.76
CA GLY A 206 7.96 -40.32 -8.91
C GLY A 206 6.68 -40.65 -8.16
N HIS A 207 5.63 -39.83 -8.28
CA HIS A 207 4.46 -39.82 -7.41
C HIS A 207 3.16 -39.58 -8.19
N SER A 208 2.03 -40.06 -7.64
CA SER A 208 0.71 -39.69 -8.17
C SER A 208 0.46 -38.18 -7.98
N PRO A 209 -0.33 -37.51 -8.87
CA PRO A 209 -0.67 -36.10 -8.70
C PRO A 209 -1.41 -35.83 -7.38
N PHE A 210 -2.20 -36.80 -6.91
CA PHE A 210 -2.95 -36.71 -5.68
C PHE A 210 -2.04 -36.82 -4.44
N ALA A 211 -1.13 -37.79 -4.42
CA ALA A 211 -0.15 -37.94 -3.35
C ALA A 211 0.72 -36.68 -3.22
N LEU A 212 1.17 -36.13 -4.34
CA LEU A 212 1.95 -34.90 -4.36
C LEU A 212 1.16 -33.71 -3.79
N ALA A 213 -0.07 -33.49 -4.26
CA ALA A 213 -0.92 -32.40 -3.76
C ALA A 213 -1.24 -32.56 -2.26
N LEU A 214 -1.49 -33.79 -1.81
CA LEU A 214 -1.77 -34.08 -0.41
C LEU A 214 -0.56 -33.82 0.49
N MET A 215 0.65 -34.23 0.07
CA MET A 215 1.87 -33.96 0.83
C MET A 215 2.16 -32.47 1.00
N GLU A 216 1.85 -31.65 -0.02
CA GLU A 216 2.00 -30.20 0.06
C GLU A 216 1.02 -29.55 1.05
N GLU A 217 -0.21 -30.07 1.13
CA GLU A 217 -1.28 -29.48 1.95
C GLU A 217 -1.37 -30.03 3.38
N MET A 218 -0.80 -31.22 3.64
CA MET A 218 -0.71 -31.84 4.96
C MET A 218 -0.27 -30.91 6.10
N PRO A 219 0.78 -30.06 5.99
CA PRO A 219 1.17 -29.14 7.07
C PRO A 219 0.08 -28.12 7.46
N SER A 220 -0.86 -27.82 6.57
CA SER A 220 -1.99 -26.93 6.87
C SER A 220 -2.90 -27.48 8.00
N LEU A 221 -2.85 -28.79 8.27
CA LEU A 221 -3.55 -29.40 9.41
C LEU A 221 -3.06 -28.90 10.77
N LEU A 222 -1.84 -28.33 10.84
CA LEU A 222 -1.29 -27.75 12.07
C LEU A 222 -1.53 -26.23 12.17
N VAL A 223 -2.32 -25.65 11.27
CA VAL A 223 -2.72 -24.23 11.35
C VAL A 223 -3.97 -24.13 12.23
N PRO A 224 -3.94 -23.33 13.34
CA PRO A 224 -5.07 -23.18 14.24
C PRO A 224 -6.38 -22.86 13.52
N GLY A 225 -7.42 -23.62 13.82
CA GLY A 225 -8.76 -23.43 13.25
C GLY A 225 -8.98 -24.07 11.87
N THR A 226 -7.94 -24.62 11.22
CA THR A 226 -8.10 -25.31 9.93
C THR A 226 -8.80 -26.64 10.12
N ARG A 227 -9.97 -26.81 9.51
CA ARG A 227 -10.70 -28.06 9.59
C ARG A 227 -10.08 -29.07 8.63
N ILE A 228 -10.07 -30.35 9.03
CA ILE A 228 -9.55 -31.44 8.20
C ILE A 228 -10.18 -31.43 6.79
N GLN A 229 -11.47 -31.11 6.73
CA GLN A 229 -12.23 -31.02 5.48
C GLN A 229 -11.75 -29.95 4.50
N ASP A 230 -11.24 -28.82 5.01
CA ASP A 230 -10.79 -27.69 4.19
C ASP A 230 -9.48 -28.05 3.47
N VAL A 231 -8.61 -28.84 4.11
CA VAL A 231 -7.35 -29.32 3.52
C VAL A 231 -7.62 -30.17 2.27
N PHE A 232 -8.57 -31.10 2.35
CA PHE A 232 -8.91 -31.96 1.22
C PHE A 232 -9.69 -31.23 0.10
N ASP A 233 -10.41 -30.15 0.41
CA ASP A 233 -10.99 -29.28 -0.63
C ASP A 233 -9.89 -28.57 -1.43
N THR A 234 -8.84 -28.10 -0.75
CA THR A 234 -7.65 -27.51 -1.41
C THR A 234 -6.91 -28.55 -2.25
N VAL A 235 -6.71 -29.77 -1.74
CA VAL A 235 -6.10 -30.88 -2.50
C VAL A 235 -6.91 -31.18 -3.76
N ALA A 236 -8.25 -31.23 -3.65
CA ALA A 236 -9.13 -31.45 -4.80
C ALA A 236 -8.97 -30.36 -5.87
N ALA A 237 -8.93 -29.09 -5.46
CA ALA A 237 -8.72 -27.95 -6.36
C ALA A 237 -7.35 -28.01 -7.05
N LYS A 238 -6.28 -28.35 -6.31
CA LYS A 238 -4.92 -28.51 -6.85
C LYS A 238 -4.83 -29.63 -7.89
N VAL A 239 -5.36 -30.82 -7.58
CA VAL A 239 -5.34 -31.96 -8.50
C VAL A 239 -6.12 -31.65 -9.78
N SER A 240 -7.29 -31.02 -9.65
CA SER A 240 -8.08 -30.58 -10.82
C SER A 240 -7.30 -29.59 -11.68
N LEU A 241 -6.61 -28.62 -11.07
CA LEU A 241 -5.79 -27.65 -11.78
C LEU A 241 -4.59 -28.30 -12.47
N TRP A 242 -3.85 -29.15 -11.76
CA TRP A 242 -2.63 -29.79 -12.26
C TRP A 242 -2.92 -30.76 -13.38
N THR A 243 -4.00 -31.54 -13.28
CA THR A 243 -4.34 -32.51 -14.32
C THR A 243 -5.15 -31.92 -15.47
N GLY A 244 -5.41 -30.60 -15.47
CA GLY A 244 -6.24 -29.95 -16.49
C GLY A 244 -7.66 -30.52 -16.53
N GLU A 245 -8.23 -30.79 -15.35
CA GLU A 245 -9.54 -31.44 -15.12
C GLU A 245 -9.61 -32.92 -15.56
N ALA A 246 -8.50 -33.53 -15.99
CA ALA A 246 -8.48 -34.95 -16.36
C ALA A 246 -8.65 -35.90 -15.15
N GLN A 247 -8.35 -35.43 -13.94
CA GLN A 247 -8.58 -36.14 -12.68
C GLN A 247 -9.31 -35.22 -11.70
N THR A 248 -10.49 -35.64 -11.24
CA THR A 248 -11.31 -34.88 -10.28
C THR A 248 -11.45 -35.65 -8.98
N VAL A 249 -10.95 -35.08 -7.88
CA VAL A 249 -11.04 -35.70 -6.55
C VAL A 249 -12.50 -35.71 -6.08
N ALA A 250 -12.99 -36.88 -5.63
CA ALA A 250 -14.32 -37.01 -5.09
C ALA A 250 -14.29 -37.11 -3.56
N VAL A 251 -14.98 -36.20 -2.88
CA VAL A 251 -15.02 -36.12 -1.42
C VAL A 251 -16.43 -36.40 -0.90
N TYR A 252 -16.57 -37.38 -0.01
CA TYR A 252 -17.81 -37.75 0.66
C TYR A 252 -17.67 -37.46 2.16
N ARG A 253 -18.69 -36.84 2.76
CA ARG A 253 -18.66 -36.40 4.16
C ARG A 253 -19.91 -36.87 4.90
N GLU A 254 -19.69 -37.47 6.06
CA GLU A 254 -20.74 -37.81 7.02
C GLU A 254 -20.42 -37.09 8.33
N GLY A 255 -21.07 -35.94 8.56
CA GLY A 255 -20.79 -35.05 9.70
C GLY A 255 -19.74 -33.96 9.41
N VAL A 256 -19.44 -33.15 10.42
CA VAL A 256 -18.41 -32.08 10.35
C VAL A 256 -17.15 -32.58 11.05
N LEU A 257 -16.00 -32.54 10.37
CA LEU A 257 -14.74 -32.91 10.98
C LEU A 257 -14.14 -31.68 11.68
N PRO A 258 -13.96 -31.70 13.01
CA PRO A 258 -13.35 -30.59 13.72
C PRO A 258 -11.86 -30.44 13.36
N PRO A 259 -11.26 -29.27 13.62
CA PRO A 259 -9.81 -29.11 13.52
C PRO A 259 -9.07 -30.04 14.50
N LEU A 260 -7.82 -30.36 14.18
CA LEU A 260 -6.92 -31.07 15.10
C LEU A 260 -6.77 -30.27 16.41
N THR A 261 -6.72 -30.97 17.54
CA THR A 261 -6.36 -30.35 18.82
C THR A 261 -4.87 -30.09 18.78
N LEU A 262 -4.48 -28.82 18.56
CA LEU A 262 -3.07 -28.44 18.43
C LEU A 262 -2.42 -28.29 19.80
N THR A 263 -1.29 -28.96 19.98
CA THR A 263 -0.44 -28.88 21.16
C THR A 263 0.76 -27.96 20.92
N ALA A 264 1.51 -27.63 21.98
CA ALA A 264 2.77 -26.93 21.84
C ALA A 264 3.81 -27.71 20.99
N GLU A 265 3.74 -29.04 21.00
CA GLU A 265 4.60 -29.89 20.16
C GLU A 265 4.21 -29.79 18.67
N ASP A 266 2.91 -29.63 18.37
CA ASP A 266 2.43 -29.44 17.00
C ASP A 266 2.86 -28.11 16.40
N GLU A 267 2.88 -27.05 17.20
CA GLU A 267 3.44 -25.77 16.79
C GLU A 267 4.94 -25.90 16.44
N ALA A 268 5.69 -26.69 17.22
CA ALA A 268 7.09 -26.99 16.91
C ALA A 268 7.25 -27.85 15.64
N ARG A 269 6.38 -28.86 15.43
CA ARG A 269 6.34 -29.67 14.19
C ARG A 269 6.06 -28.80 12.97
N ARG A 270 5.09 -27.87 13.06
CA ARG A 270 4.75 -26.91 11.99
C ARG A 270 5.93 -26.02 11.62
N GLN A 271 6.62 -25.46 12.62
CA GLN A 271 7.80 -24.62 12.40
C GLN A 271 9.00 -25.37 11.81
N ALA A 272 9.10 -26.68 12.07
CA ALA A 272 10.18 -27.53 11.58
C ALA A 272 9.86 -28.30 10.29
N TRP A 273 8.63 -28.21 9.77
CA TRP A 273 8.13 -29.01 8.64
C TRP A 273 9.00 -28.89 7.37
N SER A 274 9.56 -27.70 7.10
CA SER A 274 10.43 -27.44 5.94
C SER A 274 11.85 -28.00 6.04
N ARG A 275 12.21 -28.72 7.13
CA ARG A 275 13.61 -29.10 7.45
C ARG A 275 13.89 -30.61 7.56
N ARG A 276 12.99 -31.53 7.17
CA ARG A 276 13.22 -32.98 7.33
C ARG A 276 13.78 -33.66 6.05
N PRO A 277 14.90 -34.40 6.11
CA PRO A 277 15.46 -35.14 4.96
C PRO A 277 15.04 -36.64 4.92
N TYR A 278 14.71 -37.15 3.72
CA TYR A 278 14.43 -38.56 3.39
C TYR A 278 15.71 -39.41 3.23
N ARG A 279 15.74 -40.70 3.62
CA ARG A 279 16.96 -41.56 3.66
C ARG A 279 16.86 -42.85 2.82
N LEU A 280 17.85 -43.07 1.92
CA LEU A 280 18.12 -44.33 1.19
C LEU A 280 19.41 -45.04 1.66
N GLY A 281 19.49 -46.37 1.47
CA GLY A 281 20.44 -47.29 2.10
C GLY A 281 21.87 -47.37 1.52
N ARG A 282 22.86 -47.49 2.42
CA ARG A 282 24.31 -47.31 2.20
C ARG A 282 25.04 -48.26 1.24
N ARG A 283 24.53 -49.47 0.97
CA ARG A 283 25.28 -50.48 0.17
C ARG A 283 25.14 -50.31 -1.35
N GLN A 284 24.09 -49.66 -1.82
CA GLN A 284 23.89 -49.37 -3.26
C GLN A 284 24.57 -48.06 -3.69
N ILE A 285 24.77 -47.12 -2.77
CA ILE A 285 25.45 -45.83 -3.01
C ILE A 285 26.92 -46.04 -3.36
N ALA A 286 27.64 -46.88 -2.62
CA ALA A 286 29.09 -47.00 -2.76
C ALA A 286 29.55 -47.56 -4.12
N ARG A 287 28.80 -48.50 -4.71
CA ARG A 287 29.20 -49.18 -5.96
C ARG A 287 28.88 -48.38 -7.22
N ARG A 288 27.89 -47.50 -7.19
CA ARG A 288 27.49 -46.69 -8.35
C ARG A 288 28.14 -45.31 -8.37
N ALA A 289 28.51 -44.76 -7.21
CA ALA A 289 29.15 -43.46 -7.12
C ALA A 289 30.59 -43.44 -7.68
N ALA A 290 31.39 -44.49 -7.47
CA ALA A 290 32.82 -44.44 -7.81
C ALA A 290 33.11 -44.41 -9.33
N ALA A 291 32.39 -45.19 -10.13
CA ALA A 291 32.65 -45.32 -11.56
C ALA A 291 32.05 -44.18 -12.40
N ALA A 292 30.89 -43.66 -11.98
CA ALA A 292 30.22 -42.55 -12.67
C ALA A 292 30.82 -41.18 -12.30
N ALA A 293 31.32 -41.00 -11.08
CA ALA A 293 31.83 -39.70 -10.63
C ALA A 293 33.11 -39.26 -11.36
N ALA A 294 34.01 -40.16 -11.72
CA ALA A 294 35.30 -39.76 -12.32
C ALA A 294 35.16 -39.24 -13.76
N ILE A 295 34.38 -39.93 -14.60
CA ILE A 295 34.20 -39.57 -16.02
C ILE A 295 33.24 -38.39 -16.16
N LEU A 296 32.18 -38.37 -15.35
CA LEU A 296 31.26 -37.24 -15.31
C LEU A 296 31.98 -36.00 -14.78
N ALA A 297 32.78 -36.07 -13.71
CA ALA A 297 33.46 -34.88 -13.16
C ALA A 297 34.39 -34.20 -14.18
N LEU A 298 35.12 -34.95 -15.01
CA LEU A 298 36.05 -34.36 -15.97
C LEU A 298 35.35 -33.67 -17.14
N LEU A 299 34.34 -34.33 -17.72
CA LEU A 299 33.52 -33.76 -18.81
C LEU A 299 32.65 -32.60 -18.32
N THR A 300 32.10 -32.71 -17.10
CA THR A 300 31.33 -31.62 -16.49
C THR A 300 32.24 -30.44 -16.16
N ALA A 301 33.47 -30.65 -15.69
CA ALA A 301 34.41 -29.56 -15.42
C ALA A 301 34.81 -28.78 -16.69
N VAL A 302 35.06 -29.46 -17.81
CA VAL A 302 35.41 -28.80 -19.08
C VAL A 302 34.21 -28.07 -19.68
N VAL A 303 33.02 -28.68 -19.67
CA VAL A 303 31.79 -28.05 -20.13
C VAL A 303 31.44 -26.85 -19.24
N LEU A 304 31.51 -26.99 -17.91
CA LEU A 304 31.31 -25.89 -16.96
C LEU A 304 32.33 -24.77 -17.15
N TRP A 305 33.59 -25.08 -17.49
CA TRP A 305 34.61 -24.07 -17.72
C TRP A 305 34.35 -23.24 -18.99
N ILE A 306 33.94 -23.88 -20.08
CA ILE A 306 33.66 -23.20 -21.35
C ILE A 306 32.31 -22.47 -21.32
N SER A 307 31.31 -23.03 -20.62
CA SER A 307 30.00 -22.40 -20.44
C SER A 307 29.97 -21.35 -19.33
N ALA A 308 31.00 -21.28 -18.49
CA ALA A 308 31.12 -20.28 -17.44
C ALA A 308 31.43 -18.91 -18.04
N TYR A 309 30.66 -17.90 -17.63
CA TYR A 309 30.93 -16.52 -17.95
C TYR A 309 32.39 -16.13 -17.58
N PRO A 310 33.02 -15.19 -18.30
CA PRO A 310 34.41 -14.77 -18.06
C PRO A 310 34.76 -14.53 -16.58
N GLU A 311 33.89 -13.83 -15.84
CA GLU A 311 34.09 -13.54 -14.41
C GLU A 311 34.01 -14.77 -13.49
N THR A 312 33.30 -15.83 -13.90
CA THR A 312 33.25 -17.09 -13.14
C THR A 312 34.57 -17.84 -13.29
N ARG A 313 35.20 -17.78 -14.47
CA ARG A 313 36.55 -18.30 -14.70
C ARG A 313 37.59 -17.51 -13.92
N THR A 314 37.52 -16.17 -13.93
CA THR A 314 38.39 -15.29 -13.14
C THR A 314 38.32 -15.61 -11.65
N GLY A 315 37.10 -15.78 -11.09
CA GLY A 315 36.92 -16.18 -9.69
C GLY A 315 37.51 -17.56 -9.36
N LEU A 316 37.34 -18.55 -10.25
CA LEU A 316 37.96 -19.87 -10.07
C LEU A 316 39.49 -19.82 -10.14
N MET A 317 40.05 -19.03 -11.05
CA MET A 317 41.50 -18.83 -11.17
C MET A 317 42.10 -18.11 -9.96
N LEU A 318 41.40 -17.12 -9.39
CA LEU A 318 41.83 -16.43 -8.17
C LEU A 318 41.84 -17.38 -6.96
N ARG A 319 40.82 -18.23 -6.81
CA ARG A 319 40.78 -19.26 -5.75
C ARG A 319 41.85 -20.31 -5.93
N ALA A 320 42.12 -20.73 -7.17
CA ALA A 320 43.20 -21.64 -7.51
C ALA A 320 44.61 -21.03 -7.39
N GLY A 321 44.72 -19.70 -7.18
CA GLY A 321 46.00 -19.01 -7.05
C GLY A 321 46.72 -18.79 -8.39
N LEU A 322 46.01 -18.87 -9.51
CA LEU A 322 46.55 -18.75 -10.87
C LEU A 322 46.56 -17.31 -11.40
N LEU A 323 45.88 -16.39 -10.72
CA LEU A 323 45.89 -14.94 -11.00
C LEU A 323 46.47 -14.19 -9.81
N ASP A 324 47.14 -13.06 -10.09
CA ASP A 324 47.69 -12.18 -9.06
C ASP A 324 46.57 -11.60 -8.21
N ARG A 325 46.48 -12.07 -6.96
CA ARG A 325 45.46 -11.64 -6.02
C ARG A 325 45.60 -10.17 -5.62
N THR A 326 46.77 -9.55 -5.77
CA THR A 326 47.00 -8.16 -5.36
C THR A 326 46.27 -7.15 -6.25
N GLN A 327 46.06 -7.48 -7.54
CA GLN A 327 45.25 -6.68 -8.46
C GLN A 327 43.75 -6.67 -8.10
N TYR A 328 43.35 -7.67 -7.30
CA TYR A 328 42.00 -7.89 -6.79
C TYR A 328 41.99 -7.98 -5.26
N ASP A 329 42.96 -7.34 -4.59
CA ASP A 329 43.00 -7.28 -3.13
C ASP A 329 42.09 -6.14 -2.66
N PHE A 330 41.25 -6.45 -1.67
CA PHE A 330 40.22 -5.58 -1.11
C PHE A 330 40.35 -5.46 0.41
N ALA A 331 41.52 -5.80 0.96
CA ALA A 331 41.82 -5.45 2.33
C ALA A 331 41.71 -3.93 2.48
N CYS A 332 40.68 -3.48 3.20
CA CYS A 332 40.42 -2.09 3.54
C CYS A 332 41.13 -1.71 4.85
N ALA A 333 42.33 -2.26 5.06
CA ALA A 333 43.17 -1.99 6.22
C ALA A 333 44.33 -1.06 5.79
N PRO A 334 44.72 -0.07 6.63
CA PRO A 334 45.86 0.79 6.33
C PRO A 334 47.18 0.00 6.18
N PRO A 335 48.16 0.50 5.41
CA PRO A 335 48.13 1.77 4.68
C PRO A 335 47.30 1.67 3.40
N TRP A 336 46.48 2.70 3.15
CA TRP A 336 45.76 2.86 1.89
C TRP A 336 46.77 3.32 0.84
N ASP A 337 47.20 2.41 -0.02
CA ASP A 337 48.01 2.72 -1.18
C ASP A 337 47.31 3.77 -2.04
N GLU A 338 47.93 4.93 -2.20
CA GLU A 338 47.39 6.06 -2.97
C GLU A 338 47.37 5.78 -4.49
N THR A 339 47.92 4.66 -4.94
CA THR A 339 47.85 4.24 -6.34
C THR A 339 46.44 3.82 -6.71
N SER A 340 45.77 4.65 -7.49
CA SER A 340 44.51 4.30 -8.16
C SER A 340 44.67 3.04 -8.99
N ASP A 341 43.65 2.19 -8.97
CA ASP A 341 43.56 1.07 -9.92
C ASP A 341 43.30 1.56 -11.35
N ARG A 342 43.22 0.63 -12.31
CA ARG A 342 42.96 0.95 -13.73
C ARG A 342 41.65 1.72 -13.98
N TYR A 343 40.76 1.80 -13.00
CA TYR A 343 39.51 2.56 -13.05
C TYR A 343 39.63 3.94 -12.39
N GLY A 344 40.82 4.34 -11.97
CA GLY A 344 41.04 5.62 -11.29
C GLY A 344 40.61 5.61 -9.83
N LEU A 345 40.25 4.44 -9.28
CA LEU A 345 39.72 4.29 -7.93
C LEU A 345 40.79 3.77 -6.98
N THR A 346 40.94 4.43 -5.84
CA THR A 346 41.82 3.97 -4.77
C THR A 346 41.15 2.88 -3.93
N ARG A 347 41.91 2.13 -3.12
CA ARG A 347 41.31 1.21 -2.13
C ARG A 347 40.34 1.93 -1.20
N ARG A 348 40.65 3.17 -0.83
CA ARG A 348 39.78 4.02 -0.01
C ARG A 348 38.41 4.23 -0.66
N ASP A 349 38.37 4.49 -1.96
CA ASP A 349 37.12 4.74 -2.69
C ASP A 349 36.21 3.50 -2.70
N TRP A 350 36.84 2.34 -2.87
CA TRP A 350 36.17 1.05 -2.81
C TRP A 350 35.73 0.64 -1.41
N CYS A 351 36.30 1.22 -0.35
CA CYS A 351 36.10 0.71 1.02
C CYS A 351 35.29 1.66 1.91
N LEU A 352 35.57 2.96 1.83
CA LEU A 352 34.96 3.99 2.68
C LEU A 352 33.77 4.69 2.02
N SER A 353 33.60 4.60 0.69
CA SER A 353 32.45 5.25 0.04
C SER A 353 31.12 4.69 0.55
N LEU A 354 30.22 5.59 0.95
CA LEU A 354 28.85 5.27 1.37
C LEU A 354 27.85 5.28 0.19
N SER A 355 28.28 5.75 -0.98
CA SER A 355 27.44 5.91 -2.16
C SER A 355 28.03 5.22 -3.39
N ASN A 356 27.21 4.40 -4.06
CA ASN A 356 27.58 3.79 -5.34
C ASN A 356 27.74 4.86 -6.44
N ASP A 357 26.88 5.88 -6.43
CA ASP A 357 26.89 6.98 -7.41
C ASP A 357 28.19 7.79 -7.34
N ALA A 358 28.74 7.97 -6.13
CA ALA A 358 30.02 8.66 -5.97
C ALA A 358 31.18 7.90 -6.65
N ILE A 359 31.14 6.57 -6.61
CA ILE A 359 32.14 5.71 -7.27
C ILE A 359 31.98 5.80 -8.78
N VAL A 360 30.77 5.60 -9.29
CA VAL A 360 30.48 5.67 -10.74
C VAL A 360 30.77 7.05 -11.30
N GLY A 361 30.38 8.11 -10.59
CA GLY A 361 30.62 9.50 -10.96
C GLY A 361 32.11 9.80 -11.10
N ARG A 362 32.96 9.30 -10.20
CA ARG A 362 34.42 9.52 -10.29
C ARG A 362 35.04 8.84 -11.51
N VAL A 363 34.66 7.60 -11.79
CA VAL A 363 35.12 6.85 -12.98
C VAL A 363 34.66 7.55 -14.27
N THR A 364 33.44 8.06 -14.27
CA THR A 364 32.85 8.79 -15.40
C THR A 364 33.55 10.12 -15.62
N ALA A 365 33.77 10.91 -14.57
CA ALA A 365 34.47 12.20 -14.64
C ALA A 365 35.93 12.06 -15.13
N ALA A 366 36.59 10.95 -14.79
CA ALA A 366 37.93 10.64 -15.29
C ALA A 366 37.96 10.18 -16.77
N GLY A 367 36.80 10.01 -17.43
CA GLY A 367 36.71 9.56 -18.82
C GLY A 367 37.12 8.09 -19.02
N LEU A 368 37.04 7.27 -17.96
CA LEU A 368 37.59 5.90 -17.95
C LEU A 368 36.56 4.83 -18.37
N TRP A 369 35.29 5.19 -18.57
CA TRP A 369 34.24 4.21 -18.85
C TRP A 369 34.52 3.36 -20.09
N GLN A 370 34.68 3.99 -21.25
CA GLN A 370 34.96 3.28 -22.52
C GLN A 370 36.37 2.73 -22.61
N ARG A 371 37.34 3.35 -21.91
CA ARG A 371 38.76 3.00 -22.00
C ARG A 371 39.19 1.91 -21.03
N ALA A 372 38.49 1.74 -19.91
CA ALA A 372 38.86 0.80 -18.86
C ALA A 372 37.71 -0.09 -18.41
N VAL A 373 36.52 0.46 -18.16
CA VAL A 373 35.36 -0.30 -17.61
C VAL A 373 34.81 -1.30 -18.63
N GLU A 374 34.54 -0.88 -19.87
CA GLU A 374 33.99 -1.79 -20.89
C GLU A 374 34.97 -2.92 -21.27
N PRO A 375 36.28 -2.66 -21.52
CA PRO A 375 37.25 -3.74 -21.74
C PRO A 375 37.39 -4.67 -20.52
N GLY A 376 37.48 -4.11 -19.31
CA GLY A 376 37.59 -4.90 -18.08
C GLY A 376 36.38 -5.78 -17.84
N PHE A 377 35.17 -5.32 -18.18
CA PHE A 377 33.97 -6.13 -18.11
C PHE A 377 33.99 -7.29 -19.11
N ALA A 378 34.44 -7.06 -20.35
CA ALA A 378 34.59 -8.11 -21.35
C ALA A 378 35.63 -9.16 -20.94
N GLU A 379 36.67 -8.75 -20.21
CA GLU A 379 37.72 -9.60 -19.62
C GLU A 379 37.27 -10.35 -18.36
N GLY A 380 36.09 -10.03 -17.80
CA GLY A 380 35.59 -10.64 -16.57
C GLY A 380 36.24 -10.10 -15.30
N ASP A 381 36.69 -8.85 -15.30
CA ASP A 381 37.21 -8.16 -14.11
C ASP A 381 36.07 -7.92 -13.08
N PRO A 382 36.20 -8.44 -11.84
CA PRO A 382 35.21 -8.23 -10.79
C PRO A 382 34.91 -6.76 -10.49
N LYS A 383 35.90 -5.85 -10.55
CA LYS A 383 35.70 -4.42 -10.28
C LYS A 383 34.89 -3.75 -11.40
N ALA A 384 35.18 -4.07 -12.66
CA ALA A 384 34.39 -3.59 -13.79
C ALA A 384 32.93 -4.10 -13.73
N LEU A 385 32.74 -5.37 -13.35
CA LEU A 385 31.43 -5.96 -13.14
C LEU A 385 30.64 -5.20 -12.05
N ALA A 386 31.27 -4.87 -10.93
CA ALA A 386 30.66 -4.08 -9.87
C ALA A 386 30.32 -2.66 -10.34
N LEU A 387 31.21 -2.00 -11.09
CA LEU A 387 30.96 -0.67 -11.66
C LEU A 387 29.77 -0.67 -12.63
N LYS A 388 29.65 -1.67 -13.51
CA LYS A 388 28.49 -1.79 -14.41
C LYS A 388 27.19 -2.02 -13.66
N ALA A 389 27.21 -2.83 -12.60
CA ALA A 389 26.03 -3.03 -11.76
C ALA A 389 25.59 -1.72 -11.08
N MET A 390 26.55 -0.96 -10.53
CA MET A 390 26.28 0.34 -9.89
C MET A 390 25.76 1.38 -10.90
N ALA A 391 26.34 1.46 -12.09
CA ALA A 391 25.91 2.42 -13.11
C ALA A 391 24.56 2.08 -13.74
N ALA A 392 24.25 0.79 -13.94
CA ALA A 392 22.93 0.38 -14.42
C ALA A 392 21.83 0.74 -13.40
N ASP A 393 22.12 0.59 -12.10
CA ASP A 393 21.23 1.05 -11.03
C ASP A 393 21.09 2.58 -11.01
N GLU A 394 22.18 3.33 -11.13
CA GLU A 394 22.16 4.79 -11.21
C GLU A 394 21.30 5.28 -12.39
N GLN A 395 21.49 4.72 -13.58
CA GLN A 395 20.69 5.04 -14.77
C GLN A 395 19.22 4.64 -14.61
N GLY A 396 18.95 3.48 -14.01
CA GLY A 396 17.59 3.04 -13.69
C GLY A 396 16.89 3.89 -12.61
N ARG A 397 17.64 4.69 -11.85
CA ARG A 397 17.11 5.68 -10.91
C ARG A 397 16.96 7.07 -11.52
N ALA A 398 17.66 7.37 -12.61
CA ALA A 398 17.60 8.67 -13.25
C ALA A 398 16.20 8.97 -13.81
N PRO A 399 15.67 10.19 -13.61
CA PRO A 399 14.42 10.62 -14.21
C PRO A 399 14.58 10.80 -15.73
N GLY A 400 13.54 10.49 -16.50
CA GLY A 400 13.50 10.70 -17.96
C GLY A 400 13.47 9.43 -18.83
N HIS A 401 13.60 8.25 -18.23
CA HIS A 401 13.33 6.97 -18.90
C HIS A 401 11.84 6.60 -18.80
N ASP A 402 11.31 5.94 -19.83
CA ASP A 402 10.01 5.26 -19.70
C ASP A 402 10.08 4.08 -18.70
N GLU A 403 8.93 3.62 -18.25
CA GLU A 403 8.83 2.61 -17.20
C GLU A 403 9.44 1.25 -17.61
N ALA A 404 9.37 0.90 -18.90
CA ALA A 404 9.92 -0.35 -19.42
C ALA A 404 11.45 -0.32 -19.52
N ALA A 405 12.03 0.79 -20.00
CA ALA A 405 13.45 1.04 -20.05
C ALA A 405 14.05 1.06 -18.63
N ARG A 406 13.35 1.71 -17.70
CA ARG A 406 13.70 1.71 -16.28
C ARG A 406 13.71 0.31 -15.67
N ALA A 407 12.65 -0.48 -15.90
CA ALA A 407 12.57 -1.86 -15.41
C ALA A 407 13.70 -2.75 -15.97
N ARG A 408 14.05 -2.57 -17.25
CA ARG A 408 15.16 -3.27 -17.89
C ARG A 408 16.51 -2.94 -17.24
N LEU A 409 16.81 -1.66 -17.01
CA LEU A 409 18.06 -1.20 -16.39
C LEU A 409 18.21 -1.74 -14.96
N LEU A 410 17.13 -1.74 -14.17
CA LEU A 410 17.14 -2.30 -12.82
C LEU A 410 17.29 -3.83 -12.83
N ALA A 411 16.67 -4.52 -13.79
CA ALA A 411 16.85 -5.97 -13.96
C ALA A 411 18.30 -6.33 -14.36
N GLU A 412 18.92 -5.52 -15.23
CA GLU A 412 20.33 -5.65 -15.60
C GLU A 412 21.25 -5.42 -14.40
N ALA A 413 21.02 -4.35 -13.63
CA ALA A 413 21.76 -4.08 -12.40
C ALA A 413 21.70 -5.26 -11.41
N GLY A 414 20.52 -5.85 -11.24
CA GLY A 414 20.32 -7.03 -10.39
C GLY A 414 21.04 -8.28 -10.89
N ALA A 415 21.04 -8.52 -12.21
CA ALA A 415 21.75 -9.64 -12.80
C ALA A 415 23.27 -9.50 -12.64
N LEU A 416 23.81 -8.29 -12.86
CA LEU A 416 25.23 -8.00 -12.69
C LEU A 416 25.65 -8.08 -11.21
N ALA A 417 24.81 -7.61 -10.29
CA ALA A 417 25.07 -7.69 -8.86
C ALA A 417 25.10 -9.14 -8.34
N ARG A 418 24.20 -10.02 -8.83
CA ARG A 418 24.26 -11.46 -8.52
C ARG A 418 25.55 -12.11 -9.02
N ARG A 419 26.00 -11.72 -10.22
CA ARG A 419 27.29 -12.19 -10.77
C ARG A 419 28.46 -11.68 -9.94
N ALA A 420 28.42 -10.41 -9.51
CA ALA A 420 29.42 -9.84 -8.61
C ALA A 420 29.44 -10.52 -7.24
N ALA A 421 28.29 -10.96 -6.71
CA ALA A 421 28.21 -11.70 -5.46
C ALA A 421 28.90 -13.08 -5.49
N ALA A 422 29.10 -13.66 -6.69
CA ALA A 422 29.83 -14.91 -6.85
C ALA A 422 31.37 -14.74 -6.87
N THR A 423 31.86 -13.50 -6.89
CA THR A 423 33.28 -13.15 -6.89
C THR A 423 33.83 -13.00 -5.46
N ASP A 424 35.15 -13.00 -5.32
CA ASP A 424 35.80 -12.86 -4.00
C ASP A 424 35.84 -11.40 -3.48
N LEU A 425 35.14 -10.47 -4.15
CA LEU A 425 34.97 -9.07 -3.75
C LEU A 425 34.26 -8.98 -2.37
N PRO A 426 34.84 -8.31 -1.35
CA PRO A 426 34.15 -8.06 -0.08
C PRO A 426 32.85 -7.28 -0.24
N ARG A 427 32.78 -6.38 -1.23
CA ARG A 427 31.55 -5.67 -1.59
C ARG A 427 30.66 -6.44 -2.55
N GLY A 428 31.17 -7.41 -3.31
CA GLY A 428 30.38 -8.13 -4.32
C GLY A 428 29.21 -8.88 -3.71
N ARG A 429 29.43 -9.58 -2.59
CA ARG A 429 28.37 -10.31 -1.85
C ARG A 429 27.31 -9.39 -1.24
N LEU A 430 27.67 -8.13 -0.99
CA LEU A 430 26.78 -7.11 -0.45
C LEU A 430 26.11 -6.27 -1.55
N LEU A 431 26.62 -6.31 -2.78
CA LEU A 431 26.22 -5.40 -3.85
C LEU A 431 24.74 -5.54 -4.20
N GLY A 432 24.22 -6.77 -4.28
CA GLY A 432 22.79 -6.99 -4.53
C GLY A 432 21.89 -6.35 -3.46
N TRP A 433 22.34 -6.31 -2.21
CA TRP A 433 21.65 -5.62 -1.13
C TRP A 433 21.80 -4.09 -1.24
N MET A 434 22.99 -3.62 -1.63
CA MET A 434 23.30 -2.18 -1.77
C MET A 434 22.51 -1.49 -2.89
N LEU A 435 22.08 -2.23 -3.92
CA LEU A 435 21.24 -1.71 -5.00
C LEU A 435 19.72 -1.72 -4.65
N GLY A 436 19.35 -2.22 -3.46
CA GLY A 436 18.06 -1.94 -2.80
C GLY A 436 16.91 -2.96 -3.00
N ASP A 437 15.78 -2.67 -2.33
CA ASP A 437 14.54 -3.49 -2.21
C ASP A 437 13.85 -3.85 -3.55
N ARG A 438 14.23 -3.22 -4.67
CA ARG A 438 13.62 -3.46 -5.98
C ARG A 438 14.16 -4.70 -6.70
N LEU A 439 15.18 -5.34 -6.13
CA LEU A 439 15.68 -6.65 -6.56
C LEU A 439 15.01 -7.79 -5.77
N ALA A 440 13.71 -7.65 -5.51
CA ALA A 440 12.83 -8.42 -4.61
C ALA A 440 12.79 -9.96 -4.77
N GLY A 441 13.67 -10.56 -5.57
CA GLY A 441 13.76 -11.99 -5.82
C GLY A 441 15.08 -12.64 -5.38
N LEU A 442 15.80 -12.08 -4.41
CA LEU A 442 16.95 -12.77 -3.81
C LEU A 442 16.46 -13.59 -2.60
N ASP A 443 16.67 -14.90 -2.62
CA ASP A 443 16.42 -15.78 -1.46
C ASP A 443 17.34 -15.38 -0.30
N PHE A 444 16.85 -14.56 0.62
CA PHE A 444 17.67 -13.98 1.67
C PHE A 444 17.73 -14.89 2.91
N ASN A 445 18.90 -15.49 3.15
CA ASN A 445 19.24 -16.06 4.44
C ASN A 445 19.91 -14.99 5.32
N LEU A 446 19.20 -14.53 6.35
CA LEU A 446 19.65 -13.50 7.28
C LEU A 446 20.97 -13.87 8.00
N GLY A 447 21.17 -15.16 8.30
CA GLY A 447 22.42 -15.66 8.90
C GLY A 447 23.60 -15.59 7.93
N ALA A 448 23.39 -15.91 6.66
CA ALA A 448 24.42 -15.78 5.62
C ALA A 448 24.78 -14.31 5.37
N LEU A 449 23.78 -13.42 5.35
CA LEU A 449 24.00 -11.98 5.26
C LEU A 449 24.84 -11.47 6.44
N LEU A 450 24.49 -11.84 7.68
CA LEU A 450 25.27 -11.45 8.86
C LEU A 450 26.73 -11.93 8.79
N ALA A 451 26.97 -13.16 8.32
CA ALA A 451 28.31 -13.69 8.12
C ALA A 451 29.09 -12.94 7.03
N ASP A 452 28.43 -12.61 5.92
CA ASP A 452 29.03 -11.82 4.84
C ASP A 452 29.34 -10.38 5.27
N LEU A 453 28.47 -9.80 6.09
CA LEU A 453 28.67 -8.50 6.73
C LEU A 453 29.82 -8.52 7.74
N ASP A 454 29.91 -9.56 8.57
CA ASP A 454 31.01 -9.73 9.53
C ASP A 454 32.34 -9.94 8.80
N MET A 455 32.36 -10.74 7.73
CA MET A 455 33.56 -10.99 6.91
C MET A 455 34.02 -9.74 6.17
N ALA A 456 33.11 -9.03 5.50
CA ALA A 456 33.42 -7.78 4.81
C ALA A 456 33.80 -6.67 5.79
N GLY A 457 33.14 -6.61 6.95
CA GLY A 457 33.48 -5.70 8.05
C GLY A 457 34.86 -5.95 8.64
N ALA A 458 35.25 -7.22 8.83
CA ALA A 458 36.58 -7.63 9.28
C ALA A 458 37.67 -7.27 8.25
N ARG A 459 37.30 -7.21 6.96
CA ARG A 459 38.16 -6.69 5.89
C ARG A 459 38.15 -5.16 5.78
N GLY A 460 37.41 -4.45 6.64
CA GLY A 460 37.38 -2.98 6.74
C GLY A 460 36.38 -2.28 5.83
N VAL A 461 35.42 -2.99 5.23
CA VAL A 461 34.36 -2.36 4.42
C VAL A 461 33.40 -1.59 5.33
N LEU A 462 33.39 -0.25 5.24
CA LEU A 462 32.57 0.60 6.12
C LEU A 462 31.08 0.24 6.03
N LEU A 463 30.54 0.14 4.82
CA LEU A 463 29.12 -0.14 4.63
C LEU A 463 28.70 -1.49 5.24
N ALA A 464 29.59 -2.49 5.23
CA ALA A 464 29.35 -3.77 5.87
C ALA A 464 29.25 -3.63 7.39
N LYS A 465 30.12 -2.80 8.01
CA LYS A 465 30.04 -2.48 9.44
C LYS A 465 28.72 -1.77 9.78
N LEU A 466 28.28 -0.79 8.99
CA LEU A 466 27.01 -0.07 9.21
C LEU A 466 25.79 -0.99 9.11
N LEU A 467 25.79 -1.82 8.05
CA LEU A 467 24.82 -2.86 7.82
C LEU A 467 24.73 -3.84 8.96
N ARG A 468 25.88 -4.33 9.45
CA ARG A 468 25.91 -5.28 10.54
C ARG A 468 25.22 -4.77 11.79
N GLN A 469 25.38 -3.48 12.10
CA GLN A 469 24.74 -2.82 13.24
C GLN A 469 23.24 -2.58 13.02
N SER A 470 22.81 -2.33 11.77
CA SER A 470 21.38 -2.21 11.43
C SER A 470 20.67 -3.56 11.43
N THR A 471 21.22 -4.57 10.76
CA THR A 471 20.67 -5.92 10.66
C THR A 471 20.58 -6.59 12.03
N ALA A 472 21.55 -6.37 12.93
CA ALA A 472 21.50 -6.88 14.30
C ALA A 472 20.27 -6.38 15.10
N ARG A 473 19.81 -5.15 14.84
CA ARG A 473 18.55 -4.65 15.45
C ARG A 473 17.35 -5.40 14.95
N ASN A 474 17.26 -5.57 13.64
CA ASN A 474 16.08 -6.18 13.01
C ASN A 474 15.95 -7.62 13.51
N VAL A 475 17.08 -8.31 13.71
CA VAL A 475 17.15 -9.62 14.37
C VAL A 475 16.75 -9.52 15.85
N ALA A 476 17.29 -8.58 16.63
CA ALA A 476 16.97 -8.42 18.05
C ALA A 476 15.49 -8.06 18.31
N GLY A 477 14.88 -7.29 17.40
CA GLY A 477 13.46 -6.98 17.40
C GLY A 477 12.57 -8.18 17.06
N MET A 478 13.06 -9.10 16.21
CA MET A 478 12.38 -10.36 15.89
C MET A 478 12.55 -11.42 16.99
N THR A 479 13.65 -11.43 17.73
CA THR A 479 13.92 -12.40 18.80
C THR A 479 13.47 -11.94 20.18
N GLY A 480 12.91 -10.73 20.31
CA GLY A 480 12.41 -10.19 21.57
C GLY A 480 13.49 -9.89 22.63
N SER A 481 14.78 -9.89 22.26
CA SER A 481 15.85 -9.57 23.20
C SER A 481 15.94 -8.06 23.41
N ALA A 482 15.25 -7.55 24.44
CA ALA A 482 15.19 -6.13 24.78
C ALA A 482 16.50 -5.54 25.38
N HIS A 483 17.66 -6.20 25.21
CA HIS A 483 18.96 -5.77 25.75
C HIS A 483 20.02 -5.52 24.66
N GLY A 484 19.62 -5.38 23.40
CA GLY A 484 20.53 -4.97 22.33
C GLY A 484 20.94 -3.50 22.51
N ALA A 485 22.25 -3.23 22.54
CA ALA A 485 22.83 -1.88 22.62
C ALA A 485 22.19 -0.90 21.62
N ASP A 486 22.14 0.41 21.95
CA ASP A 486 21.70 1.45 21.01
C ASP A 486 22.50 1.27 19.71
N PRO A 487 21.85 0.81 18.65
CA PRO A 487 22.53 0.46 17.42
C PRO A 487 23.01 1.71 16.67
N THR A 488 22.53 2.89 17.07
CA THR A 488 23.05 4.17 16.65
C THR A 488 24.44 4.44 17.23
N ALA A 489 24.81 3.85 18.37
CA ALA A 489 26.17 3.93 18.92
C ALA A 489 27.15 3.09 18.10
N GLY A 490 26.75 1.88 17.67
CA GLY A 490 27.55 1.05 16.78
C GLY A 490 27.74 1.67 15.40
N VAL A 491 26.70 2.28 14.84
CA VAL A 491 26.77 3.04 13.59
C VAL A 491 27.68 4.27 13.73
N GLU A 492 27.53 5.04 14.81
CA GLU A 492 28.41 6.18 15.08
C GLU A 492 29.87 5.75 15.18
N ALA A 493 30.17 4.68 15.91
CA ALA A 493 31.54 4.18 16.06
C ALA A 493 32.16 3.78 14.72
N ALA A 494 31.41 3.09 13.86
CA ALA A 494 31.88 2.70 12.52
C ALA A 494 32.13 3.93 11.62
N LEU A 495 31.26 4.95 11.68
CA LEU A 495 31.44 6.19 10.94
C LEU A 495 32.64 7.00 11.45
N VAL A 496 32.82 7.11 12.77
CA VAL A 496 33.97 7.79 13.38
C VAL A 496 35.29 7.08 13.02
N GLU A 497 35.32 5.76 13.06
CA GLU A 497 36.48 4.96 12.66
C GLU A 497 36.85 5.20 11.19
N ALA A 498 35.86 5.18 10.29
CA ALA A 498 36.12 5.41 8.87
C ALA A 498 36.50 6.86 8.55
N ASP A 499 35.87 7.83 9.20
CA ASP A 499 36.19 9.25 9.07
C ASP A 499 37.62 9.56 9.52
N ALA A 500 38.11 8.90 10.58
CA ALA A 500 39.51 8.99 10.99
C ALA A 500 40.51 8.50 9.92
N LEU A 501 40.04 7.69 8.96
CA LEU A 501 40.82 7.17 7.83
C LEU A 501 40.53 7.92 6.52
N ASP A 502 39.66 8.94 6.56
CA ASP A 502 39.21 9.71 5.40
C ASP A 502 39.52 11.21 5.57
N PRO A 503 40.70 11.68 5.11
CA PRO A 503 41.05 13.09 5.21
C PRO A 503 40.27 14.00 4.24
N SER A 504 39.54 13.47 3.25
CA SER A 504 38.80 14.34 2.31
C SER A 504 37.41 14.70 2.81
N GLY A 505 36.91 14.07 3.88
CA GLY A 505 35.62 14.36 4.48
C GLY A 505 34.40 13.81 3.73
N GLU A 506 34.59 12.97 2.70
CA GLU A 506 33.49 12.35 1.95
C GLU A 506 32.69 11.38 2.83
N THR A 507 33.39 10.62 3.68
CA THR A 507 32.76 9.77 4.71
C THR A 507 31.90 10.62 5.66
N ALA A 508 32.41 11.78 6.10
CA ALA A 508 31.64 12.69 6.93
C ALA A 508 30.40 13.25 6.21
N TYR A 509 30.49 13.53 4.91
CA TYR A 509 29.35 14.02 4.14
C TYR A 509 28.28 12.93 3.96
N GLY A 510 28.71 11.71 3.62
CA GLY A 510 27.81 10.55 3.54
C GLY A 510 27.14 10.23 4.88
N ALA A 511 27.88 10.35 6.00
CA ALA A 511 27.32 10.23 7.35
C ALA A 511 26.22 11.29 7.62
N ALA A 512 26.45 12.54 7.18
CA ALA A 512 25.45 13.60 7.29
C ALA A 512 24.17 13.22 6.52
N GLN A 513 24.29 12.76 5.27
CA GLN A 513 23.13 12.35 4.47
C GLN A 513 22.36 11.16 5.09
N LEU A 514 23.10 10.22 5.68
CA LEU A 514 22.53 9.05 6.36
C LEU A 514 21.68 9.45 7.57
N TYR A 515 22.13 10.42 8.38
CA TYR A 515 21.35 10.94 9.51
C TYR A 515 20.22 11.91 9.09
N ARG A 516 20.39 12.63 7.97
CA ARG A 516 19.38 13.54 7.42
C ARG A 516 18.18 12.81 6.84
N SER A 517 18.44 11.70 6.15
CA SER A 517 17.40 10.88 5.52
C SER A 517 16.61 10.02 6.51
N GLY A 518 17.08 9.89 7.76
CA GLY A 518 16.48 8.96 8.71
C GLY A 518 16.59 7.53 8.23
N SER A 519 17.77 7.17 7.69
CA SER A 519 18.01 5.86 7.10
C SER A 519 17.58 4.70 8.01
N ALA A 520 17.25 3.54 7.42
CA ALA A 520 17.10 2.29 8.15
C ALA A 520 18.36 1.96 9.00
N PHE A 521 19.55 2.45 8.58
CA PHE A 521 20.77 2.40 9.37
C PHE A 521 20.72 3.18 10.68
N THR A 522 19.87 4.20 10.83
CA THR A 522 19.80 5.05 12.03
C THR A 522 18.52 4.85 12.81
N GLY A 523 17.76 3.79 12.50
CA GLY A 523 16.51 3.47 13.16
C GLY A 523 15.29 4.12 12.51
N GLY A 524 15.38 4.53 11.24
CA GLY A 524 14.24 5.08 10.49
C GLY A 524 13.85 6.52 10.87
N ALA A 525 14.49 7.09 11.90
CA ALA A 525 14.24 8.43 12.38
C ALA A 525 15.37 9.39 11.97
N VAL A 526 14.99 10.58 11.53
CA VAL A 526 15.92 11.68 11.22
C VAL A 526 16.60 12.13 12.52
N GLN A 527 17.93 12.15 12.53
CA GLN A 527 18.71 12.55 13.73
C GLN A 527 19.41 13.88 13.49
N ILE A 528 18.63 14.96 13.59
CA ILE A 528 19.05 16.31 13.25
C ILE A 528 20.36 16.74 13.97
N PRO A 529 20.56 16.52 15.29
CA PRO A 529 21.81 16.92 15.94
C PRO A 529 23.06 16.23 15.36
N ARG A 530 22.98 14.94 15.04
CA ARG A 530 24.08 14.17 14.46
C ARG A 530 24.35 14.57 13.01
N TYR A 531 23.28 14.70 12.21
CA TYR A 531 23.36 15.25 10.85
C TYR A 531 24.14 16.58 10.83
N ARG A 532 23.79 17.52 11.71
CA ARG A 532 24.47 18.82 11.80
C ARG A 532 25.94 18.67 12.15
N ALA A 533 26.28 17.82 13.12
CA ALA A 533 27.68 17.60 13.51
C ALA A 533 28.53 17.04 12.35
N TRP A 534 28.01 16.04 11.65
CA TRP A 534 28.67 15.41 10.50
C TRP A 534 28.77 16.36 9.30
N LEU A 535 27.72 17.14 9.02
CA LEU A 535 27.73 18.16 7.96
C LEU A 535 28.82 19.20 8.19
N ARG A 536 28.95 19.70 9.43
CA ARG A 536 30.01 20.65 9.81
C ARG A 536 31.39 20.05 9.62
N ARG A 537 31.58 18.77 9.99
CA ARG A 537 32.85 18.08 9.83
C ARG A 537 33.23 17.96 8.35
N ALA A 538 32.31 17.51 7.50
CA ALA A 538 32.52 17.39 6.07
C ALA A 538 32.85 18.74 5.40
N ALA A 539 32.11 19.78 5.75
CA ALA A 539 32.35 21.11 5.20
C ALA A 539 33.71 21.68 5.62
N ARG A 540 34.14 21.44 6.87
CA ARG A 540 35.47 21.84 7.38
C ARG A 540 36.62 21.04 6.74
N ALA A 541 36.37 19.80 6.33
CA ALA A 541 37.29 19.00 5.54
C ALA A 541 37.39 19.46 4.07
N GLY A 542 36.54 20.41 3.66
CA GLY A 542 36.60 21.03 2.34
C GLY A 542 35.69 20.41 1.28
N VAL A 543 34.71 19.59 1.66
CA VAL A 543 33.74 19.00 0.72
C VAL A 543 32.79 20.08 0.17
N PRO A 544 32.80 20.40 -1.13
CA PRO A 544 31.99 21.48 -1.70
C PRO A 544 30.47 21.28 -1.50
N ALA A 545 29.97 20.05 -1.69
CA ALA A 545 28.56 19.73 -1.50
C ALA A 545 28.09 19.93 -0.05
N ALA A 546 28.92 19.56 0.92
CA ALA A 546 28.63 19.77 2.35
C ALA A 546 28.60 21.27 2.70
N ALA A 547 29.52 22.05 2.15
CA ALA A 547 29.56 23.50 2.35
C ALA A 547 28.32 24.19 1.74
N ALA A 548 27.96 23.81 0.51
CA ALA A 548 26.76 24.30 -0.16
C ALA A 548 25.49 23.97 0.64
N GLU A 549 25.34 22.72 1.09
CA GLU A 549 24.18 22.30 1.89
C GLU A 549 24.10 23.03 3.23
N TRP A 550 25.23 23.22 3.94
CA TRP A 550 25.24 23.99 5.18
C TRP A 550 24.81 25.44 4.92
N LEU A 551 25.32 26.09 3.88
CA LEU A 551 24.95 27.47 3.53
C LEU A 551 23.44 27.63 3.27
N VAL A 552 22.82 26.70 2.53
CA VAL A 552 21.37 26.71 2.29
C VAL A 552 20.61 26.52 3.60
N ARG A 553 21.02 25.54 4.41
CA ARG A 553 20.33 25.19 5.65
C ARG A 553 20.42 26.27 6.72
N ALA A 554 21.54 26.97 6.80
CA ALA A 554 21.80 28.06 7.75
C ALA A 554 20.75 29.19 7.69
N GLN A 555 20.05 29.35 6.57
CA GLN A 555 18.97 30.33 6.42
C GLN A 555 17.71 29.97 7.23
N SER A 556 17.47 28.67 7.42
CA SER A 556 16.25 28.14 8.03
C SER A 556 16.47 27.43 9.37
N ASP A 557 17.70 26.96 9.62
CA ASP A 557 18.07 26.16 10.78
C ASP A 557 18.90 27.00 11.78
N PRO A 558 18.33 27.38 12.94
CA PRO A 558 19.01 28.22 13.93
C PRO A 558 20.33 27.63 14.44
N ASP A 559 20.45 26.29 14.48
CA ASP A 559 21.64 25.62 14.99
C ASP A 559 22.75 25.55 13.93
N LEU A 560 22.46 25.86 12.67
CA LEU A 560 23.46 25.93 11.59
C LEU A 560 23.81 27.37 11.21
N ARG A 561 23.39 28.37 12.01
CA ARG A 561 23.71 29.78 11.77
C ARG A 561 25.21 30.01 11.61
N LEU A 562 25.54 30.85 10.64
CA LEU A 562 26.91 31.19 10.27
C LEU A 562 27.17 32.67 10.58
N SER A 563 28.34 32.97 11.13
CA SER A 563 28.87 34.34 11.13
C SER A 563 29.19 34.79 9.69
N ALA A 564 29.37 36.09 9.48
CA ALA A 564 29.70 36.64 8.17
C ALA A 564 31.05 36.14 7.61
N SER A 565 32.02 35.80 8.48
CA SER A 565 33.28 35.18 8.07
C SER A 565 33.09 33.72 7.69
N GLU A 566 32.44 32.92 8.54
CA GLU A 566 32.22 31.48 8.27
C GLU A 566 31.38 31.27 7.00
N ARG A 567 30.41 32.15 6.76
CA ARG A 567 29.60 32.11 5.54
C ARG A 567 30.46 32.32 4.30
N ARG A 568 31.37 33.29 4.30
CA ARG A 568 32.28 33.54 3.17
C ARG A 568 33.27 32.39 2.96
N ASP A 569 33.81 31.84 4.04
CA ASP A 569 34.74 30.70 3.97
C ASP A 569 34.06 29.46 3.37
N LEU A 570 32.84 29.14 3.80
CA LEU A 570 32.06 28.05 3.24
C LEU A 570 31.66 28.30 1.79
N MET A 571 31.33 29.54 1.42
CA MET A 571 31.05 29.88 0.03
C MET A 571 32.27 29.64 -0.85
N ALA A 572 33.47 29.97 -0.37
CA ALA A 572 34.72 29.68 -1.06
C ALA A 572 34.99 28.17 -1.22
N VAL A 573 34.60 27.35 -0.24
CA VAL A 573 34.67 25.88 -0.35
C VAL A 573 33.67 25.35 -1.38
N ALA A 574 32.41 25.77 -1.30
CA ALA A 574 31.36 25.35 -2.24
C ALA A 574 31.70 25.75 -3.68
N ALA A 575 32.26 26.95 -3.87
CA ALA A 575 32.64 27.49 -5.18
C ALA A 575 33.78 26.73 -5.89
N LYS A 576 34.45 25.77 -5.23
CA LYS A 576 35.50 24.94 -5.87
C LYS A 576 34.94 23.92 -6.85
N ALA A 577 33.67 23.58 -6.75
CA ALA A 577 33.02 22.64 -7.67
C ALA A 577 32.51 23.35 -8.94
N ASP A 578 32.58 22.66 -10.08
CA ASP A 578 31.97 23.08 -11.36
C ASP A 578 30.63 22.35 -11.60
N ASP A 579 29.89 22.11 -10.51
CA ASP A 579 28.55 21.54 -10.51
C ASP A 579 27.50 22.64 -10.26
N PRO A 580 26.19 22.38 -10.41
CA PRO A 580 25.17 23.42 -10.29
C PRO A 580 25.21 24.20 -8.94
N PRO A 581 25.37 23.56 -7.76
CA PRO A 581 25.58 24.27 -6.51
C PRO A 581 26.88 25.10 -6.50
N GLY A 582 27.99 24.57 -7.00
CA GLY A 582 29.27 25.27 -7.07
C GLY A 582 29.21 26.52 -7.96
N LEU A 583 28.59 26.43 -9.14
CA LEU A 583 28.33 27.55 -10.03
C LEU A 583 27.50 28.65 -9.35
N TYR A 584 26.47 28.27 -8.59
CA TYR A 584 25.67 29.21 -7.81
C TYR A 584 26.53 29.93 -6.75
N TRP A 585 27.32 29.20 -5.97
CA TRP A 585 28.15 29.81 -4.92
C TRP A 585 29.33 30.62 -5.47
N GLN A 586 29.88 30.26 -6.63
CA GLN A 586 30.81 31.11 -7.39
C GLN A 586 30.16 32.45 -7.77
N ALA A 587 28.89 32.43 -8.21
CA ALA A 587 28.14 33.64 -8.49
C ALA A 587 27.87 34.45 -7.22
N MET A 588 27.43 33.82 -6.13
CA MET A 588 27.13 34.51 -4.87
C MET A 588 28.37 35.18 -4.24
N LEU A 589 29.56 34.59 -4.38
CA LEU A 589 30.82 35.26 -3.99
C LEU A 589 31.06 36.55 -4.77
N ARG A 590 30.74 36.55 -6.07
CA ARG A 590 30.84 37.75 -6.91
C ARG A 590 29.79 38.78 -6.54
N VAL A 591 28.55 38.34 -6.28
CA VAL A 591 27.46 39.20 -5.79
C VAL A 591 27.90 39.96 -4.53
N GLU A 592 28.53 39.29 -3.58
CA GLU A 592 29.04 39.94 -2.36
C GLU A 592 30.22 40.87 -2.61
N ARG A 593 31.20 40.41 -3.39
CA ARG A 593 32.39 41.20 -3.71
C ARG A 593 32.01 42.50 -4.43
N ASP A 594 31.03 42.43 -5.32
CA ASP A 594 30.62 43.52 -6.19
C ASP A 594 29.44 44.33 -5.61
N GLY A 595 28.92 43.95 -4.43
CA GLY A 595 27.82 44.64 -3.75
C GLY A 595 26.49 44.62 -4.51
N LEU A 596 26.24 43.55 -5.28
CA LEU A 596 25.05 43.43 -6.12
C LEU A 596 23.85 42.95 -5.30
N ASP A 597 22.66 43.47 -5.60
CA ASP A 597 21.41 42.83 -5.19
C ASP A 597 21.03 41.68 -6.15
N ALA A 598 19.99 40.92 -5.81
CA ALA A 598 19.56 39.76 -6.59
C ALA A 598 19.17 40.12 -8.04
N ALA A 599 18.58 41.29 -8.27
CA ALA A 599 18.16 41.72 -9.61
C ALA A 599 19.37 42.17 -10.44
N ALA A 600 20.31 42.90 -9.84
CA ALA A 600 21.55 43.32 -10.47
C ALA A 600 22.46 42.13 -10.80
N ALA A 601 22.48 41.09 -9.94
CA ALA A 601 23.26 39.88 -10.16
C ALA A 601 22.89 39.13 -11.46
N LEU A 602 21.60 39.12 -11.82
CA LEU A 602 21.09 38.46 -13.03
C LEU A 602 21.41 39.24 -14.32
N GLY A 603 21.85 40.50 -14.22
CA GLY A 603 22.27 41.33 -15.36
C GLY A 603 23.78 41.57 -15.46
N ALA A 604 24.57 41.19 -14.46
CA ALA A 604 26.01 41.47 -14.40
C ALA A 604 26.84 40.27 -14.88
N GLU A 605 27.59 40.41 -15.97
CA GLU A 605 28.50 39.33 -16.43
C GLU A 605 29.85 39.35 -15.70
N PRO A 606 30.46 38.18 -15.39
CA PRO A 606 30.02 36.82 -15.72
C PRO A 606 29.07 36.18 -14.68
N THR A 607 28.62 36.93 -13.67
CA THR A 607 27.75 36.43 -12.57
C THR A 607 26.42 35.91 -13.11
N ALA A 608 25.81 36.61 -14.06
CA ALA A 608 24.58 36.22 -14.73
C ALA A 608 24.73 34.88 -15.48
N THR A 609 25.84 34.67 -16.20
CA THR A 609 26.13 33.39 -16.85
C THR A 609 26.24 32.23 -15.86
N LEU A 610 26.91 32.42 -14.73
CA LEU A 610 27.04 31.40 -13.69
C LEU A 610 25.68 31.04 -13.08
N LEU A 611 24.87 32.03 -12.72
CA LEU A 611 23.51 31.85 -12.20
C LEU A 611 22.61 31.15 -13.22
N ARG A 612 22.68 31.55 -14.50
CA ARG A 612 21.89 30.95 -15.57
C ARG A 612 22.25 29.48 -15.78
N ARG A 613 23.54 29.15 -15.90
CA ARG A 613 24.00 27.75 -16.03
C ARG A 613 23.56 26.89 -14.85
N SER A 614 23.67 27.41 -13.62
CA SER A 614 23.22 26.72 -12.41
C SER A 614 21.70 26.48 -12.43
N ALA A 615 20.91 27.48 -12.80
CA ALA A 615 19.45 27.39 -12.87
C ALA A 615 18.97 26.47 -14.00
N GLU A 616 19.58 26.55 -15.19
CA GLU A 616 19.28 25.67 -16.33
C GLU A 616 19.62 24.20 -16.03
N ALA A 617 20.62 23.95 -15.19
CA ALA A 617 20.96 22.63 -14.69
C ALA A 617 20.06 22.14 -13.53
N GLY A 618 19.02 22.89 -13.15
CA GLY A 618 18.03 22.43 -12.18
C GLY A 618 18.28 22.84 -10.73
N TYR A 619 19.27 23.69 -10.42
CA TYR A 619 19.58 24.02 -9.03
C TYR A 619 18.50 24.92 -8.39
N PRO A 620 17.83 24.48 -7.30
CA PRO A 620 16.63 25.16 -6.80
C PRO A 620 16.84 26.62 -6.38
N ASP A 621 17.93 26.94 -5.68
CA ASP A 621 18.19 28.31 -5.22
C ASP A 621 18.47 29.26 -6.40
N ALA A 622 19.18 28.77 -7.43
CA ALA A 622 19.43 29.55 -8.64
C ALA A 622 18.13 29.80 -9.40
N ILE A 623 17.28 28.78 -9.59
CA ILE A 623 15.98 28.95 -10.24
C ILE A 623 15.09 29.91 -9.46
N GLN A 624 15.12 29.84 -8.13
CA GLN A 624 14.33 30.73 -7.28
C GLN A 624 14.67 32.21 -7.49
N LEU A 625 15.95 32.55 -7.72
CA LEU A 625 16.35 33.92 -8.05
C LEU A 625 15.67 34.44 -9.33
N PHE A 626 15.59 33.62 -10.37
CA PHE A 626 14.91 34.00 -11.61
C PHE A 626 13.40 34.11 -11.44
N ILE A 627 12.77 33.20 -10.68
CA ILE A 627 11.34 33.29 -10.34
C ILE A 627 11.05 34.59 -9.58
N GLU A 628 11.88 34.93 -8.59
CA GLU A 628 11.68 36.14 -7.79
C GLU A 628 11.92 37.42 -8.59
N ALA A 629 12.95 37.45 -9.43
CA ALA A 629 13.23 38.59 -10.30
C ALA A 629 12.09 38.85 -11.30
N ALA A 630 11.49 37.77 -11.84
CA ALA A 630 10.36 37.87 -12.75
C ALA A 630 9.08 38.32 -12.03
N LEU A 631 8.82 37.84 -10.81
CA LEU A 631 7.60 38.14 -10.06
C LEU A 631 7.65 39.49 -9.31
N ARG A 632 8.83 39.93 -8.91
CA ARG A 632 9.07 41.17 -8.15
C ARG A 632 10.24 41.92 -8.77
N PRO A 633 10.07 42.45 -10.00
CA PRO A 633 11.13 43.23 -10.60
C PRO A 633 11.34 44.52 -9.79
N GLY A 634 12.58 45.03 -9.78
CA GLY A 634 12.95 46.24 -9.05
C GLY A 634 12.08 47.47 -9.39
N ALA A 635 12.17 48.52 -8.57
CA ALA A 635 11.25 49.65 -8.55
C ALA A 635 10.85 50.18 -9.94
N GLY A 636 9.54 50.17 -10.24
CA GLY A 636 8.94 50.76 -11.44
C GLY A 636 8.70 49.81 -12.62
N ARG A 637 8.93 48.50 -12.47
CA ARG A 637 8.66 47.50 -13.51
C ARG A 637 7.47 46.61 -13.16
N SER A 638 6.71 46.19 -14.17
CA SER A 638 5.64 45.19 -14.02
C SER A 638 6.22 43.77 -14.01
N PRO A 639 5.64 42.83 -13.24
CA PRO A 639 6.08 41.43 -13.22
C PRO A 639 6.08 40.79 -14.62
N ASP A 640 7.14 40.06 -14.95
CA ASP A 640 7.20 39.22 -16.15
C ASP A 640 6.66 37.83 -15.82
N MET A 641 5.33 37.68 -15.96
CA MET A 641 4.68 36.41 -15.65
C MET A 641 5.06 35.30 -16.64
N ALA A 642 5.44 35.62 -17.87
CA ALA A 642 5.84 34.63 -18.87
C ALA A 642 7.19 34.00 -18.51
N GLU A 643 8.15 34.83 -18.10
CA GLU A 643 9.42 34.37 -17.57
C GLU A 643 9.22 33.58 -16.26
N ALA A 644 8.39 34.09 -15.33
CA ALA A 644 8.10 33.39 -14.08
C ALA A 644 7.50 31.99 -14.31
N VAL A 645 6.53 31.85 -15.21
CA VAL A 645 5.94 30.55 -15.59
C VAL A 645 6.98 29.63 -16.21
N THR A 646 7.89 30.16 -17.03
CA THR A 646 8.97 29.37 -17.64
C THR A 646 9.90 28.79 -16.58
N TRP A 647 10.33 29.60 -15.61
CA TRP A 647 11.18 29.12 -14.52
C TRP A 647 10.44 28.21 -13.54
N LEU A 648 9.15 28.47 -13.28
CA LEU A 648 8.30 27.57 -12.51
C LEU A 648 8.21 26.19 -13.18
N ARG A 649 7.99 26.12 -14.50
CA ARG A 649 7.97 24.84 -15.25
C ARG A 649 9.30 24.10 -15.14
N ARG A 650 10.43 24.81 -15.22
CA ARG A 650 11.76 24.21 -15.00
C ARG A 650 11.93 23.69 -13.58
N ALA A 651 11.54 24.46 -12.57
CA ALA A 651 11.58 24.04 -11.17
C ALA A 651 10.70 22.80 -10.93
N VAL A 652 9.53 22.73 -11.56
CA VAL A 652 8.64 21.56 -11.50
C VAL A 652 9.28 20.34 -12.17
N ALA A 653 9.92 20.51 -13.33
CA ALA A 653 10.67 19.44 -13.99
C ALA A 653 11.84 18.93 -13.12
N ALA A 654 12.41 19.81 -12.28
CA ALA A 654 13.43 19.47 -11.27
C ALA A 654 12.84 18.91 -9.96
N GLY A 655 11.53 18.62 -9.88
CA GLY A 655 10.89 18.03 -8.70
C GLY A 655 10.61 19.00 -7.56
N ASN A 656 10.61 20.32 -7.81
CA ASN A 656 10.34 21.31 -6.77
C ASN A 656 8.83 21.39 -6.44
N ARG A 657 8.43 20.78 -5.31
CA ARG A 657 7.04 20.78 -4.80
C ARG A 657 6.43 22.17 -4.70
N ARG A 658 7.18 23.16 -4.17
CA ARG A 658 6.66 24.52 -3.97
C ARG A 658 6.42 25.24 -5.30
N ALA A 659 7.27 24.98 -6.29
CA ALA A 659 7.05 25.48 -7.64
C ALA A 659 5.85 24.78 -8.30
N ALA A 660 5.64 23.48 -8.06
CA ALA A 660 4.50 22.73 -8.59
C ALA A 660 3.17 23.27 -8.05
N GLU A 661 3.07 23.48 -6.76
CA GLU A 661 1.90 24.08 -6.11
C GLU A 661 1.59 25.47 -6.69
N ARG A 662 2.62 26.31 -6.83
CA ARG A 662 2.47 27.68 -7.33
C ARG A 662 2.12 27.73 -8.81
N LEU A 663 2.74 26.87 -9.64
CA LEU A 663 2.42 26.75 -11.06
C LEU A 663 1.01 26.22 -11.26
N ALA A 664 0.62 25.16 -10.55
CA ALA A 664 -0.72 24.57 -10.65
C ALA A 664 -1.79 25.59 -10.26
N THR A 665 -1.56 26.38 -9.20
CA THR A 665 -2.46 27.46 -8.78
C THR A 665 -2.56 28.56 -9.84
N LEU A 666 -1.42 29.00 -10.41
CA LEU A 666 -1.39 29.99 -11.49
C LEU A 666 -2.10 29.50 -12.76
N LEU A 667 -1.95 28.22 -13.10
CA LEU A 667 -2.66 27.62 -14.23
C LEU A 667 -4.15 27.49 -13.92
N ALA A 668 -4.54 27.10 -12.69
CA ALA A 668 -5.94 26.92 -12.33
C ALA A 668 -6.74 28.23 -12.36
N TYR A 669 -6.15 29.31 -11.85
CA TYR A 669 -6.88 30.56 -11.58
C TYR A 669 -6.40 31.76 -12.41
N GLY A 670 -5.28 31.64 -13.11
CA GLY A 670 -4.66 32.76 -13.81
C GLY A 670 -4.02 33.77 -12.85
N ALA A 671 -3.62 34.91 -13.40
CA ALA A 671 -3.12 36.05 -12.63
C ALA A 671 -3.52 37.37 -13.30
N HIS A 672 -3.86 38.37 -12.50
CA HIS A 672 -4.25 39.70 -12.96
C HIS A 672 -3.36 40.78 -12.34
N GLY A 673 -3.13 41.86 -13.09
CA GLY A 673 -2.46 43.06 -12.61
C GLY A 673 -3.36 43.87 -11.68
N SER A 674 -2.77 44.84 -10.97
CA SER A 674 -3.51 45.78 -10.13
C SER A 674 -4.49 46.67 -10.90
N ASP A 675 -4.28 46.79 -12.21
CA ASP A 675 -5.13 47.46 -13.19
C ASP A 675 -6.21 46.54 -13.81
N GLY A 676 -6.26 45.27 -13.39
CA GLY A 676 -7.18 44.26 -13.91
C GLY A 676 -6.72 43.59 -15.20
N ALA A 677 -5.56 43.96 -15.76
CA ALA A 677 -5.03 43.33 -16.96
C ALA A 677 -4.73 41.84 -16.71
N VAL A 678 -5.10 40.97 -17.65
CA VAL A 678 -4.79 39.53 -17.57
C VAL A 678 -3.29 39.36 -17.80
N LEU A 679 -2.56 38.95 -16.76
CA LEU A 679 -1.12 38.66 -16.83
C LEU A 679 -0.86 37.19 -17.19
N VAL A 680 -1.71 36.28 -16.68
CA VAL A 680 -1.70 34.86 -17.03
C VAL A 680 -3.14 34.43 -17.22
N SER A 681 -3.48 33.95 -18.41
CA SER A 681 -4.79 33.34 -18.65
C SER A 681 -4.90 32.01 -17.91
N PRO A 682 -6.03 31.72 -17.25
CA PRO A 682 -6.25 30.42 -16.63
C PRO A 682 -6.29 29.31 -17.68
N ASP A 683 -5.60 28.21 -17.38
CA ASP A 683 -5.60 26.94 -18.10
C ASP A 683 -5.86 25.80 -17.09
N PRO A 684 -7.13 25.59 -16.69
CA PRO A 684 -7.49 24.58 -15.70
C PRO A 684 -7.26 23.15 -16.19
N ALA A 685 -7.18 22.93 -17.51
CA ALA A 685 -6.82 21.63 -18.07
C ALA A 685 -5.33 21.32 -17.79
N ALA A 686 -4.43 22.26 -18.09
CA ALA A 686 -3.01 22.09 -17.76
C ALA A 686 -2.77 22.02 -16.24
N ALA A 687 -3.55 22.75 -15.44
CA ALA A 687 -3.49 22.64 -13.97
C ALA A 687 -3.86 21.22 -13.50
N ARG A 688 -4.92 20.65 -14.07
CA ARG A 688 -5.37 19.28 -13.80
C ARG A 688 -4.33 18.25 -14.20
N ASP A 689 -3.81 18.33 -15.42
CA ASP A 689 -2.76 17.44 -15.92
C ASP A 689 -1.50 17.48 -15.04
N LEU A 690 -1.20 18.63 -14.44
CA LEU A 690 -0.08 18.79 -13.51
C LEU A 690 -0.34 18.13 -12.15
N VAL A 691 -1.53 18.31 -11.55
CA VAL A 691 -1.84 17.73 -10.23
C VAL A 691 -2.14 16.22 -10.28
N GLU A 692 -2.56 15.69 -11.43
CA GLU A 692 -2.81 14.25 -11.63
C GLU A 692 -1.53 13.45 -11.92
N ARG A 693 -0.35 14.09 -12.01
CA ARG A 693 0.92 13.37 -12.22
C ARG A 693 1.27 12.45 -11.04
N PRO A 694 1.94 11.30 -11.27
CA PRO A 694 2.25 10.34 -10.21
C PRO A 694 3.02 10.92 -9.02
N GLU A 695 3.83 11.96 -9.25
CA GLU A 695 4.64 12.58 -8.20
C GLU A 695 3.81 13.42 -7.22
N TRP A 696 2.65 13.93 -7.68
CA TRP A 696 1.85 14.90 -6.92
C TRP A 696 0.45 14.40 -6.58
N ARG A 697 -0.07 13.37 -7.27
CA ARG A 697 -1.47 12.93 -7.18
C ARG A 697 -1.95 12.58 -5.76
N ASP A 698 -1.03 12.23 -4.86
CA ASP A 698 -1.32 11.87 -3.48
C ASP A 698 -1.00 13.00 -2.47
N GLU A 699 -0.45 14.12 -2.96
CA GLU A 699 -0.14 15.28 -2.12
C GLU A 699 -1.42 16.03 -1.70
N PRO A 700 -1.55 16.44 -0.41
CA PRO A 700 -2.76 17.11 0.07
C PRO A 700 -3.13 18.38 -0.71
N TRP A 701 -2.15 19.18 -1.12
CA TRP A 701 -2.37 20.41 -1.88
C TRP A 701 -2.90 20.11 -3.29
N ALA A 702 -2.42 19.03 -3.92
CA ALA A 702 -2.78 18.63 -5.27
C ALA A 702 -4.18 18.01 -5.29
N LEU A 703 -4.49 17.12 -4.34
CA LEU A 703 -5.83 16.56 -4.14
C LEU A 703 -6.87 17.66 -3.88
N GLY A 704 -6.52 18.65 -3.06
CA GLY A 704 -7.39 19.79 -2.78
C GLY A 704 -7.66 20.66 -4.01
N LEU A 705 -6.60 21.00 -4.77
CA LEU A 705 -6.75 21.76 -6.02
C LEU A 705 -7.54 20.98 -7.09
N LEU A 706 -7.33 19.66 -7.20
CA LEU A 706 -8.11 18.82 -8.11
C LEU A 706 -9.59 18.81 -7.72
N ALA A 707 -9.91 18.69 -6.44
CA ALA A 707 -11.28 18.76 -5.96
C ALA A 707 -11.91 20.14 -6.22
N ASP A 708 -11.16 21.23 -6.08
CA ASP A 708 -11.60 22.57 -6.48
C ASP A 708 -11.90 22.65 -7.98
N LEU A 709 -11.00 22.16 -8.84
CA LEU A 709 -11.18 22.19 -10.29
C LEU A 709 -12.40 21.36 -10.73
N LEU A 710 -12.62 20.19 -10.14
CA LEU A 710 -13.77 19.33 -10.41
C LEU A 710 -15.09 19.93 -9.90
N ARG A 711 -15.04 20.78 -8.87
CA ARG A 711 -16.23 21.42 -8.30
C ARG A 711 -16.58 22.76 -8.94
N TYR A 712 -15.59 23.64 -9.03
CA TYR A 712 -15.73 25.06 -9.37
C TYR A 712 -15.17 25.41 -10.74
N GLY A 713 -14.39 24.53 -11.37
CA GLY A 713 -13.81 24.73 -12.70
C GLY A 713 -14.84 24.81 -13.84
N PRO A 714 -14.41 24.89 -15.11
CA PRO A 714 -15.29 25.02 -16.26
C PRO A 714 -16.33 23.90 -16.36
N ILE A 715 -17.57 24.22 -16.77
CA ILE A 715 -18.71 23.29 -16.82
C ILE A 715 -18.39 21.94 -17.49
N PRO A 716 -17.68 21.87 -18.65
CA PRO A 716 -17.37 20.60 -19.29
C PRO A 716 -16.48 19.66 -18.49
N GLY A 717 -15.76 20.18 -17.48
CA GLY A 717 -14.86 19.41 -16.61
C GLY A 717 -15.37 19.19 -15.19
N ARG A 718 -16.59 19.65 -14.86
CA ARG A 718 -17.14 19.52 -13.51
C ARG A 718 -17.58 18.08 -13.22
N ASP A 719 -17.13 17.56 -12.08
CA ASP A 719 -17.59 16.30 -11.51
C ASP A 719 -17.70 16.47 -9.98
N PRO A 720 -18.84 17.00 -9.49
CA PRO A 720 -19.05 17.21 -8.07
C PRO A 720 -18.96 15.93 -7.24
N ALA A 721 -19.39 14.78 -7.80
CA ALA A 721 -19.36 13.50 -7.10
C ALA A 721 -17.92 13.08 -6.81
N ARG A 722 -17.04 13.19 -7.81
CA ARG A 722 -15.61 12.93 -7.63
C ARG A 722 -14.95 13.97 -6.74
N ALA A 723 -15.31 15.26 -6.84
CA ALA A 723 -14.80 16.29 -5.94
C ALA A 723 -15.12 15.97 -4.46
N PHE A 724 -16.35 15.54 -4.16
CA PHE A 724 -16.73 15.16 -2.79
C PHE A 724 -16.05 13.88 -2.31
N ALA A 725 -15.81 12.91 -3.21
CA ALA A 725 -15.03 11.73 -2.87
C ALA A 725 -13.59 12.09 -2.47
N LEU A 726 -12.97 13.05 -3.17
CA LEU A 726 -11.64 13.57 -2.83
C LEU A 726 -11.66 14.32 -1.49
N TRP A 727 -12.64 15.19 -1.24
CA TRP A 727 -12.74 15.87 0.06
C TRP A 727 -12.95 14.91 1.23
N ARG A 728 -13.77 13.86 1.09
CA ARG A 728 -13.89 12.81 2.11
C ARG A 728 -12.58 12.07 2.33
N PHE A 729 -11.85 11.77 1.26
CA PHE A 729 -10.56 11.12 1.34
C PHE A 729 -9.56 11.99 2.13
N ILE A 730 -9.49 13.29 1.81
CA ILE A 730 -8.63 14.25 2.49
C ILE A 730 -8.98 14.36 3.98
N GLU A 731 -10.27 14.53 4.31
CA GLU A 731 -10.73 14.67 5.70
C GLU A 731 -10.38 13.43 6.55
N GLN A 732 -10.57 12.22 6.00
CA GLN A 732 -10.41 10.97 6.74
C GLN A 732 -8.97 10.51 6.91
N ARG A 733 -8.08 10.86 5.98
CA ARG A 733 -6.75 10.22 5.88
C ARG A 733 -5.58 11.17 6.04
N MET A 734 -5.76 12.49 5.99
CA MET A 734 -4.64 13.43 6.02
C MET A 734 -4.43 14.08 7.40
N PRO A 735 -3.18 14.17 7.89
CA PRO A 735 -2.87 14.70 9.22
C PRO A 735 -2.84 16.24 9.31
N ASP A 736 -2.90 16.99 8.19
CA ASP A 736 -2.84 18.46 8.21
C ASP A 736 -4.20 19.08 8.65
N PRO A 737 -4.26 19.79 9.79
CA PRO A 737 -5.51 20.32 10.32
C PRO A 737 -6.18 21.38 9.43
N ARG A 738 -5.40 22.15 8.65
CA ARG A 738 -5.94 23.22 7.78
C ARG A 738 -6.60 22.63 6.55
N VAL A 739 -5.97 21.62 5.95
CA VAL A 739 -6.51 20.93 4.76
C VAL A 739 -7.74 20.12 5.14
N ALA A 740 -7.71 19.41 6.28
CA ALA A 740 -8.86 18.67 6.79
C ALA A 740 -10.04 19.59 7.15
N LEU A 741 -9.77 20.76 7.77
CA LEU A 741 -10.81 21.74 8.06
C LEU A 741 -11.49 22.23 6.78
N ARG A 742 -10.70 22.58 5.75
CA ARG A 742 -11.23 22.99 4.45
C ARG A 742 -12.10 21.89 3.82
N ALA A 743 -11.63 20.65 3.82
CA ALA A 743 -12.37 19.51 3.29
C ALA A 743 -13.71 19.32 4.00
N ARG A 744 -13.72 19.42 5.34
CA ARG A 744 -14.95 19.36 6.14
C ARG A 744 -15.92 20.49 5.77
N THR A 745 -15.44 21.72 5.65
CA THR A 745 -16.27 22.86 5.23
C THR A 745 -16.94 22.61 3.87
N GLU A 746 -16.20 22.07 2.90
CA GLU A 746 -16.76 21.74 1.58
C GLU A 746 -17.79 20.59 1.64
N LEU A 747 -17.59 19.60 2.52
CA LEU A 747 -18.54 18.49 2.71
C LEU A 747 -19.83 18.94 3.41
N ASP A 748 -19.72 19.75 4.47
CA ASP A 748 -20.87 20.32 5.19
C ASP A 748 -21.71 21.18 4.24
N ARG A 749 -21.03 21.93 3.38
CA ARG A 749 -21.65 22.74 2.35
C ARG A 749 -22.39 21.90 1.31
N ALA A 750 -21.77 20.83 0.80
CA ALA A 750 -22.39 19.91 -0.15
C ALA A 750 -23.63 19.21 0.44
N TRP A 751 -23.55 18.83 1.72
CA TRP A 751 -24.68 18.27 2.45
C TRP A 751 -25.83 19.28 2.59
N THR A 752 -25.51 20.54 2.89
CA THR A 752 -26.48 21.63 2.98
C THR A 752 -27.16 21.87 1.62
N GLU A 753 -26.39 21.95 0.53
CA GLU A 753 -26.95 22.09 -0.82
C GLU A 753 -27.92 20.96 -1.17
N THR A 754 -27.52 19.72 -0.91
CA THR A 754 -28.35 18.53 -1.20
C THR A 754 -29.66 18.58 -0.41
N SER A 755 -29.59 18.96 0.86
CA SER A 755 -30.77 19.11 1.73
C SER A 755 -31.69 20.24 1.26
N LEU A 756 -31.12 21.36 0.81
CA LEU A 756 -31.88 22.46 0.21
C LEU A 756 -32.58 22.01 -1.09
N ALA A 757 -31.90 21.23 -1.93
CA ALA A 757 -32.47 20.72 -3.18
C ALA A 757 -33.61 19.73 -2.95
N GLN A 758 -33.50 18.82 -1.96
CA GLN A 758 -34.56 17.85 -1.63
C GLN A 758 -35.87 18.51 -1.16
N GLY A 759 -35.79 19.68 -0.51
CA GLY A 759 -36.96 20.46 -0.09
C GLY A 759 -37.60 21.32 -1.19
N ALA A 760 -37.03 21.37 -2.40
CA ALA A 760 -37.58 22.17 -3.50
C ALA A 760 -38.77 21.44 -4.17
N ALA A 761 -39.98 21.63 -3.65
CA ALA A 761 -41.18 21.29 -4.42
C ALA A 761 -41.32 22.30 -5.57
N ALA A 762 -41.04 21.87 -6.81
CA ALA A 762 -41.05 22.73 -7.99
C ALA A 762 -42.37 23.51 -8.17
N ASP A 763 -43.48 22.98 -7.66
CA ASP A 763 -44.82 23.49 -7.92
C ASP A 763 -45.16 24.77 -7.13
N HIS A 764 -44.45 25.09 -6.03
CA HIS A 764 -44.76 26.22 -5.14
C HIS A 764 -43.55 27.14 -4.83
N ALA A 765 -42.52 27.15 -5.68
CA ALA A 765 -41.33 27.97 -5.45
C ALA A 765 -41.65 29.48 -5.43
N PHE A 766 -41.07 30.22 -4.49
CA PHE A 766 -41.09 31.68 -4.42
C PHE A 766 -39.73 32.17 -4.88
N ALA A 767 -39.58 32.48 -6.17
CA ALA A 767 -38.27 32.73 -6.72
C ALA A 767 -38.24 33.84 -7.77
N SER A 768 -37.09 34.52 -7.85
CA SER A 768 -36.74 35.48 -8.89
C SER A 768 -35.45 35.02 -9.57
N GLY A 769 -35.42 34.98 -10.90
CA GLY A 769 -34.29 34.48 -11.69
C GLY A 769 -34.57 33.16 -12.41
N ALA A 770 -33.65 32.77 -13.31
CA ALA A 770 -33.79 31.58 -14.14
C ALA A 770 -33.73 30.30 -13.29
N ALA A 771 -34.45 29.25 -13.69
CA ALA A 771 -34.47 27.97 -12.96
C ALA A 771 -33.14 27.20 -13.06
N ASP A 772 -32.38 27.45 -14.13
CA ASP A 772 -31.10 26.84 -14.47
C ASP A 772 -29.89 27.70 -14.10
N ALA A 773 -30.10 28.78 -13.33
CA ALA A 773 -29.01 29.63 -12.88
C ALA A 773 -27.97 28.82 -12.08
N PRO A 774 -26.65 29.02 -12.32
CA PRO A 774 -25.59 28.22 -11.71
C PRO A 774 -25.47 28.41 -10.18
N VAL A 775 -26.03 29.48 -9.62
CA VAL A 775 -26.05 29.75 -8.18
C VAL A 775 -27.48 30.04 -7.73
N THR A 776 -27.92 29.35 -6.67
CA THR A 776 -29.20 29.64 -6.00
C THR A 776 -28.95 30.18 -4.59
N VAL A 777 -29.55 31.33 -4.31
CA VAL A 777 -29.60 31.97 -2.98
C VAL A 777 -30.93 31.59 -2.34
N THR A 778 -30.92 30.79 -1.28
CA THR A 778 -32.13 30.33 -0.59
C THR A 778 -32.26 31.03 0.76
N ALA A 779 -33.33 31.80 0.95
CA ALA A 779 -33.60 32.52 2.19
C ALA A 779 -34.82 31.93 2.92
N PHE A 780 -34.65 31.54 4.17
CA PHE A 780 -35.73 31.14 5.07
C PHE A 780 -36.25 32.36 5.81
N VAL A 781 -37.54 32.64 5.62
CA VAL A 781 -38.14 33.92 6.03
C VAL A 781 -39.52 33.65 6.64
N ALA A 782 -39.75 34.21 7.82
CA ALA A 782 -41.07 34.22 8.45
C ALA A 782 -41.74 35.58 8.21
N ALA A 783 -42.99 35.58 7.77
CA ALA A 783 -43.70 36.81 7.38
C ALA A 783 -44.02 37.72 8.58
N ASP A 784 -44.10 37.16 9.78
CA ASP A 784 -44.34 37.83 11.06
C ASP A 784 -43.03 38.35 11.72
N CYS A 785 -41.86 38.03 11.16
CA CYS A 785 -40.57 38.35 11.77
C CYS A 785 -40.04 39.73 11.34
N LEU A 786 -39.86 40.64 12.31
CA LEU A 786 -39.32 41.98 12.07
C LEU A 786 -37.91 41.98 11.43
N GLY A 787 -37.04 41.06 11.84
CA GLY A 787 -35.72 40.87 11.25
C GLY A 787 -35.79 40.39 9.79
N CYS A 788 -36.77 39.56 9.47
CA CYS A 788 -37.03 39.07 8.12
C CYS A 788 -37.43 40.21 7.16
N ARG A 789 -38.30 41.12 7.61
CA ARG A 789 -38.63 42.34 6.84
C ARG A 789 -37.39 43.17 6.54
N ARG A 790 -36.56 43.43 7.55
CA ARG A 790 -35.32 44.20 7.36
C ARG A 790 -34.39 43.53 6.35
N PHE A 791 -34.16 42.22 6.47
CA PHE A 791 -33.33 41.47 5.55
C PHE A 791 -33.84 41.53 4.10
N LEU A 792 -35.15 41.29 3.86
CA LEU A 792 -35.70 41.31 2.50
C LEU A 792 -35.50 42.66 1.80
N TYR A 793 -35.66 43.77 2.52
CA TYR A 793 -35.63 45.11 1.95
C TYR A 793 -34.25 45.76 1.92
N ASP A 794 -33.50 45.64 3.01
CA ASP A 794 -32.22 46.35 3.18
C ASP A 794 -31.03 45.52 2.66
N VAL A 795 -31.18 44.19 2.57
CA VAL A 795 -30.09 43.27 2.20
C VAL A 795 -30.38 42.54 0.90
N LEU A 796 -31.49 41.80 0.81
CA LEU A 796 -31.76 40.92 -0.32
C LEU A 796 -32.13 41.70 -1.59
N ARG A 797 -33.05 42.67 -1.51
CA ARG A 797 -33.45 43.51 -2.64
C ARG A 797 -32.28 44.25 -3.32
N PRO A 798 -31.39 44.98 -2.62
CA PRO A 798 -30.23 45.61 -3.26
C PRO A 798 -29.19 44.60 -3.75
N THR A 799 -29.20 43.36 -3.25
CA THR A 799 -28.34 42.28 -3.77
C THR A 799 -28.86 41.73 -5.09
N ILE A 800 -30.18 41.49 -5.20
CA ILE A 800 -30.83 41.03 -6.44
C ILE A 800 -30.53 41.96 -7.62
N ALA A 801 -30.53 43.27 -7.39
CA ALA A 801 -30.32 44.27 -8.44
C ALA A 801 -28.93 44.22 -9.11
N VAL A 802 -27.93 43.58 -8.48
CA VAL A 802 -26.53 43.55 -8.97
C VAL A 802 -26.26 42.34 -9.87
N PHE A 803 -27.02 41.24 -9.71
CA PHE A 803 -26.75 39.99 -10.42
C PHE A 803 -27.73 39.76 -11.57
N ALA A 804 -27.19 39.30 -12.70
CA ALA A 804 -28.02 38.93 -13.85
C ALA A 804 -28.92 37.72 -13.52
N PRO A 805 -30.21 37.73 -13.90
CA PRO A 805 -31.15 36.63 -13.63
C PRO A 805 -30.72 35.26 -14.16
N ALA A 806 -29.87 35.22 -15.20
CA ALA A 806 -29.31 33.99 -15.77
C ALA A 806 -28.14 33.43 -14.95
N LYS A 807 -27.52 34.23 -14.07
CA LYS A 807 -26.37 33.84 -13.25
C LYS A 807 -26.77 33.46 -11.82
N VAL A 808 -27.80 34.10 -11.28
CA VAL A 808 -28.23 33.89 -9.89
C VAL A 808 -29.75 33.79 -9.81
N ARG A 809 -30.22 32.73 -9.15
CA ARG A 809 -31.61 32.55 -8.72
C ARG A 809 -31.76 32.90 -7.25
N PHE A 810 -32.74 33.71 -6.90
CA PHE A 810 -33.07 34.04 -5.52
C PHE A 810 -34.38 33.37 -5.16
N GLU A 811 -34.39 32.56 -4.10
CA GLU A 811 -35.53 31.80 -3.62
C GLU A 811 -35.82 32.15 -2.16
N VAL A 812 -37.08 32.40 -1.84
CA VAL A 812 -37.58 32.54 -0.47
C VAL A 812 -38.34 31.27 -0.08
N ARG A 813 -38.08 30.77 1.11
CA ARG A 813 -38.76 29.63 1.71
C ARG A 813 -39.51 30.11 2.94
N PRO A 814 -40.85 30.23 2.86
CA PRO A 814 -41.65 30.62 4.00
C PRO A 814 -41.50 29.63 5.15
N VAL A 815 -41.34 30.15 6.36
CA VAL A 815 -41.35 29.36 7.60
C VAL A 815 -42.27 30.03 8.62
N TRP A 816 -42.89 29.24 9.48
CA TRP A 816 -43.87 29.71 10.47
C TRP A 816 -43.90 28.80 11.69
N ARG A 817 -44.42 29.34 12.78
CA ARG A 817 -44.64 28.62 14.05
C ARG A 817 -46.03 27.99 14.03
N ASP A 818 -46.17 26.81 14.63
CA ASP A 818 -47.45 26.09 14.64
C ASP A 818 -48.53 26.80 15.50
N ASP A 819 -48.13 27.66 16.44
CA ASP A 819 -49.00 28.46 17.30
C ASP A 819 -49.40 29.82 16.69
N ASP A 820 -48.90 30.15 15.49
CA ASP A 820 -49.15 31.42 14.82
C ASP A 820 -49.60 31.21 13.37
N PRO A 821 -50.92 31.14 13.13
CA PRO A 821 -51.44 30.85 11.79
C PRO A 821 -51.19 32.00 10.80
N GLY A 822 -50.92 33.22 11.26
CA GLY A 822 -50.83 34.41 10.39
C GLY A 822 -49.71 34.32 9.36
N ALA A 823 -48.54 33.81 9.74
CA ALA A 823 -47.41 33.63 8.83
C ALA A 823 -47.67 32.55 7.76
N LEU A 824 -48.35 31.45 8.13
CA LEU A 824 -48.80 30.43 7.17
C LEU A 824 -49.86 30.97 6.23
N GLU A 825 -50.85 31.70 6.75
CA GLU A 825 -51.89 32.33 5.94
C GLU A 825 -51.28 33.30 4.91
N ALA A 826 -50.31 34.13 5.31
CA ALA A 826 -49.58 35.02 4.40
C ALA A 826 -48.83 34.24 3.30
N ALA A 827 -48.18 33.13 3.66
CA ALA A 827 -47.50 32.26 2.71
C ALA A 827 -48.49 31.62 1.71
N LEU A 828 -49.66 31.16 2.18
CA LEU A 828 -50.72 30.58 1.34
C LEU A 828 -51.32 31.62 0.37
N VAL A 829 -51.57 32.84 0.84
CA VAL A 829 -52.06 33.93 -0.03
C VAL A 829 -51.06 34.25 -1.14
N ALA A 830 -49.76 34.31 -0.82
CA ALA A 830 -48.73 34.53 -1.84
C ALA A 830 -48.53 33.32 -2.77
N ALA A 831 -48.63 32.08 -2.26
CA ALA A 831 -48.50 30.85 -3.04
C ALA A 831 -49.59 30.70 -4.13
N CYS A 832 -50.73 31.38 -3.93
CA CYS A 832 -51.88 31.41 -4.83
C CYS A 832 -51.58 31.97 -6.23
N ALA A 833 -50.50 32.77 -6.36
CA ALA A 833 -50.06 33.24 -7.66
C ALA A 833 -49.53 32.09 -8.54
N ALA A 834 -49.77 32.18 -9.85
CA ALA A 834 -49.36 31.12 -10.78
C ALA A 834 -47.85 31.07 -11.03
N ARG A 835 -47.15 32.22 -11.00
CA ARG A 835 -45.73 32.32 -11.35
C ARG A 835 -44.83 32.45 -10.12
N PRO A 836 -43.66 31.79 -10.09
CA PRO A 836 -42.72 31.88 -8.96
C PRO A 836 -42.31 33.31 -8.59
N GLU A 837 -42.14 34.17 -9.59
CA GLU A 837 -41.77 35.57 -9.39
C GLU A 837 -42.89 36.42 -8.80
N ASP A 838 -44.15 36.10 -9.12
CA ASP A 838 -45.31 36.76 -8.52
C ASP A 838 -45.47 36.31 -7.06
N ARG A 839 -45.33 35.00 -6.78
CA ARG A 839 -45.31 34.46 -5.40
C ARG A 839 -44.24 35.14 -4.54
N PHE A 840 -43.02 35.27 -5.08
CA PHE A 840 -41.92 35.96 -4.42
C PHE A 840 -42.29 37.43 -4.09
N ARG A 841 -42.81 38.18 -5.07
CA ARG A 841 -43.18 39.59 -4.86
C ARG A 841 -44.29 39.76 -3.83
N LEU A 842 -45.34 38.96 -3.92
CA LEU A 842 -46.48 39.00 -2.99
C LEU A 842 -46.03 38.68 -1.56
N PHE A 843 -45.19 37.65 -1.39
CA PHE A 843 -44.69 37.29 -0.06
C PHE A 843 -43.83 38.40 0.57
N VAL A 844 -42.96 39.03 -0.23
CA VAL A 844 -42.16 40.18 0.21
C VAL A 844 -43.07 41.36 0.61
N ALA A 845 -44.12 41.63 -0.15
CA ALA A 845 -45.09 42.68 0.16
C ALA A 845 -45.86 42.41 1.47
N LEU A 846 -46.32 41.18 1.67
CA LEU A 846 -47.02 40.78 2.91
C LEU A 846 -46.11 40.87 4.14
N THR A 847 -44.84 40.49 4.00
CA THR A 847 -43.82 40.63 5.07
C THR A 847 -43.54 42.11 5.36
N ASN A 848 -43.58 42.99 4.35
CA ASN A 848 -43.42 44.43 4.56
C ASN A 848 -44.56 45.05 5.37
N ALA A 849 -45.77 44.61 5.09
CA ALA A 849 -47.00 45.05 5.74
C ALA A 849 -47.23 44.37 7.11
N GLN A 850 -46.24 43.66 7.67
CA GLN A 850 -46.39 42.90 8.91
C GLN A 850 -46.99 43.68 10.08
N ALA A 851 -46.68 44.98 10.20
CA ALA A 851 -47.19 45.82 11.29
C ALA A 851 -48.71 45.94 11.27
N ASP A 852 -49.31 45.83 10.08
CA ASP A 852 -50.75 46.02 9.85
C ASP A 852 -51.58 44.78 10.19
N TRP A 853 -50.94 43.60 10.31
CA TRP A 853 -51.67 42.34 10.48
C TRP A 853 -51.19 41.44 11.62
N VAL A 854 -49.94 41.55 12.08
CA VAL A 854 -49.37 40.62 13.08
C VAL A 854 -50.07 40.69 14.45
N HIS A 855 -50.72 41.80 14.76
CA HIS A 855 -51.46 42.01 16.01
C HIS A 855 -52.92 41.52 15.93
N LEU A 856 -53.40 41.12 14.75
CA LEU A 856 -54.78 40.70 14.52
C LEU A 856 -54.96 39.23 14.88
N THR A 857 -55.97 38.93 15.70
CA THR A 857 -56.17 37.59 16.26
C THR A 857 -57.07 36.71 15.39
N THR A 858 -57.93 37.29 14.55
CA THR A 858 -58.87 36.54 13.71
C THR A 858 -58.41 36.46 12.25
N THR A 859 -58.63 35.30 11.62
CA THR A 859 -58.31 35.08 10.19
C THR A 859 -59.00 36.10 9.25
N PRO A 860 -60.30 36.44 9.40
CA PRO A 860 -60.95 37.41 8.52
C PRO A 860 -60.31 38.80 8.56
N GLU A 861 -59.90 39.27 9.74
CA GLU A 861 -59.21 40.56 9.89
C GLU A 861 -57.83 40.55 9.20
N ARG A 862 -57.07 39.45 9.36
CA ARG A 862 -55.78 39.27 8.68
C ARG A 862 -55.93 39.22 7.16
N LEU A 863 -56.91 38.48 6.65
CA LEU A 863 -57.17 38.39 5.21
C LEU A 863 -57.54 39.75 4.60
N ALA A 864 -58.33 40.56 5.31
CA ALA A 864 -58.64 41.92 4.87
C ALA A 864 -57.39 42.82 4.82
N ALA A 865 -56.48 42.67 5.79
CA ALA A 865 -55.19 43.37 5.79
C ALA A 865 -54.27 42.89 4.65
N PHE A 866 -54.19 41.59 4.42
CA PHE A 866 -53.43 41.00 3.30
C PHE A 866 -53.91 41.53 1.96
N GLY A 867 -55.23 41.55 1.73
CA GLY A 867 -55.83 42.07 0.49
C GLY A 867 -55.45 43.53 0.22
N ARG A 868 -55.42 44.39 1.26
CA ARG A 868 -54.94 45.77 1.13
C ARG A 868 -53.44 45.84 0.81
N ALA A 869 -52.63 45.02 1.45
CA ALA A 869 -51.17 45.02 1.30
C ALA A 869 -50.69 44.62 -0.11
N ILE A 870 -51.44 43.73 -0.78
CA ILE A 870 -51.09 43.21 -2.12
C ILE A 870 -51.91 43.81 -3.26
N ALA A 871 -52.82 44.75 -2.95
CA ALA A 871 -53.68 45.38 -3.94
C ALA A 871 -52.87 46.02 -5.08
N GLY A 872 -53.19 45.67 -6.33
CA GLY A 872 -52.52 46.20 -7.52
C GLY A 872 -51.18 45.54 -7.87
N LEU A 873 -50.72 44.53 -7.11
CA LEU A 873 -49.53 43.75 -7.46
C LEU A 873 -49.87 42.64 -8.47
N SER A 874 -48.92 42.34 -9.36
CA SER A 874 -49.03 41.23 -10.32
C SER A 874 -49.23 39.90 -9.61
N GLY A 875 -50.21 39.12 -10.05
CA GLY A 875 -50.54 37.81 -9.49
C GLY A 875 -51.30 37.84 -8.16
N ALA A 876 -51.69 39.02 -7.65
CA ALA A 876 -52.50 39.13 -6.44
C ALA A 876 -53.87 38.43 -6.64
N PRO A 877 -54.32 37.57 -5.70
CA PRO A 877 -55.60 36.90 -5.81
C PRO A 877 -56.77 37.87 -5.57
N ASP A 878 -57.88 37.67 -6.28
CA ASP A 878 -59.12 38.45 -6.09
C ASP A 878 -59.75 38.21 -4.70
N ASP A 879 -59.60 36.99 -4.16
CA ASP A 879 -60.10 36.60 -2.84
C ASP A 879 -59.03 35.82 -2.06
N PRO A 880 -58.32 36.46 -1.12
CA PRO A 880 -57.34 35.81 -0.25
C PRO A 880 -57.88 34.62 0.55
N ALA A 881 -59.19 34.58 0.83
CA ALA A 881 -59.79 33.48 1.61
C ALA A 881 -59.75 32.14 0.86
N ARG A 882 -59.88 32.16 -0.48
CA ARG A 882 -59.75 30.95 -1.32
C ARG A 882 -58.36 30.34 -1.23
N CYS A 883 -57.33 31.18 -1.17
CA CYS A 883 -55.95 30.74 -1.12
C CYS A 883 -55.60 30.06 0.21
N VAL A 884 -56.14 30.57 1.33
CA VAL A 884 -55.93 29.96 2.66
C VAL A 884 -56.66 28.61 2.79
N ALA A 885 -57.75 28.42 2.03
CA ALA A 885 -58.51 27.17 1.99
C ALA A 885 -57.88 26.08 1.09
N ASP A 886 -56.80 26.38 0.35
CA ASP A 886 -56.10 25.41 -0.50
C ASP A 886 -55.26 24.44 0.34
N GLU A 887 -55.84 23.27 0.60
CA GLU A 887 -55.20 22.22 1.39
C GLU A 887 -54.00 21.59 0.65
N ALA A 888 -53.99 21.57 -0.68
CA ALA A 888 -52.87 21.05 -1.45
C ALA A 888 -51.65 21.96 -1.34
N ALA A 889 -51.86 23.27 -1.46
CA ALA A 889 -50.82 24.28 -1.22
C ALA A 889 -50.29 24.20 0.22
N ARG A 890 -51.19 24.04 1.21
CA ARG A 890 -50.81 23.88 2.62
C ARG A 890 -49.93 22.65 2.85
N VAL A 891 -50.32 21.48 2.35
CA VAL A 891 -49.52 20.26 2.47
C VAL A 891 -48.16 20.41 1.78
N SER A 892 -48.12 21.07 0.61
CA SER A 892 -46.88 21.34 -0.12
C SER A 892 -45.94 22.24 0.68
N LEU A 893 -46.43 23.36 1.21
CA LEU A 893 -45.62 24.27 2.03
C LEU A 893 -45.16 23.61 3.32
N THR A 894 -46.04 22.88 4.03
CA THR A 894 -45.66 22.16 5.26
C THR A 894 -44.57 21.14 4.98
N ARG A 895 -44.65 20.40 3.87
CA ARG A 895 -43.60 19.48 3.44
C ARG A 895 -42.28 20.20 3.19
N GLN A 896 -42.33 21.37 2.53
CA GLN A 896 -41.13 22.18 2.27
C GLN A 896 -40.48 22.69 3.57
N ARG A 897 -41.29 23.15 4.54
CA ARG A 897 -40.82 23.55 5.87
C ARG A 897 -40.19 22.38 6.62
N ASP A 898 -40.82 21.20 6.58
CA ASP A 898 -40.39 20.04 7.35
C ASP A 898 -39.16 19.35 6.73
N ALA A 899 -39.01 19.36 5.40
CA ALA A 899 -37.87 18.78 4.68
C ALA A 899 -36.52 19.42 5.06
N VAL A 900 -36.54 20.65 5.57
CA VAL A 900 -35.33 21.40 5.95
C VAL A 900 -35.10 21.45 7.46
N ARG A 901 -35.92 20.76 8.28
CA ARG A 901 -35.72 20.69 9.75
C ARG A 901 -34.39 20.07 10.16
N ALA A 902 -33.77 19.28 9.28
CA ALA A 902 -32.44 18.71 9.50
C ALA A 902 -31.33 19.78 9.37
N LEU A 903 -31.57 20.87 8.64
CA LEU A 903 -30.61 21.97 8.53
C LEU A 903 -30.53 22.73 9.87
N PRO A 904 -29.36 23.28 10.23
CA PRO A 904 -29.15 24.06 11.44
C PRO A 904 -29.77 25.46 11.34
N ILE A 905 -31.06 25.56 10.99
CA ILE A 905 -31.81 26.82 10.95
C ILE A 905 -32.18 27.16 12.39
N ALA A 906 -31.27 27.84 13.10
CA ALA A 906 -31.48 28.22 14.50
C ALA A 906 -32.34 29.48 14.66
N VAL A 907 -32.32 30.37 13.67
CA VAL A 907 -33.00 31.68 13.69
C VAL A 907 -33.47 32.08 12.28
N THR A 908 -34.49 32.92 12.19
CA THR A 908 -34.96 33.55 10.95
C THR A 908 -34.75 35.06 11.03
N PRO A 909 -34.27 35.74 9.98
CA PRO A 909 -33.96 35.19 8.65
C PRO A 909 -32.68 34.34 8.66
N MET A 910 -32.62 33.37 7.75
CA MET A 910 -31.42 32.60 7.46
C MET A 910 -31.26 32.54 5.95
N VAL A 911 -30.05 32.72 5.42
CA VAL A 911 -29.79 32.67 3.98
C VAL A 911 -28.63 31.74 3.68
N PHE A 912 -28.77 30.98 2.59
CA PHE A 912 -27.72 30.11 2.06
C PHE A 912 -27.41 30.47 0.61
N VAL A 913 -26.13 30.50 0.27
CA VAL A 913 -25.62 30.68 -1.10
C VAL A 913 -24.89 29.40 -1.50
N GLY A 914 -25.54 28.54 -2.29
CA GLY A 914 -24.99 27.22 -2.60
C GLY A 914 -24.54 26.48 -1.34
N GLY A 915 -25.42 26.35 -0.33
CA GLY A 915 -25.13 25.65 0.93
C GLY A 915 -24.21 26.34 1.93
N ALA A 916 -23.59 27.47 1.60
CA ALA A 916 -22.85 28.29 2.56
C ALA A 916 -23.79 29.30 3.23
N ALA A 917 -23.76 29.41 4.55
CA ALA A 917 -24.54 30.42 5.27
C ALA A 917 -24.07 31.84 4.88
N GLY A 918 -25.02 32.70 4.52
CA GLY A 918 -24.77 34.08 4.14
C GLY A 918 -25.15 35.08 5.22
N ASP A 919 -24.65 36.30 5.06
CA ASP A 919 -24.92 37.42 5.96
C ASP A 919 -26.35 37.95 5.73
N THR A 920 -27.10 38.11 6.82
CA THR A 920 -28.49 38.61 6.81
C THR A 920 -28.62 40.05 7.28
N GLU A 921 -27.53 40.70 7.69
CA GLU A 921 -27.50 42.06 8.22
C GLU A 921 -26.97 43.07 7.19
N GLN A 922 -26.08 42.64 6.30
CA GLN A 922 -25.38 43.51 5.34
C GLN A 922 -25.37 42.94 3.91
N ALA A 923 -25.63 43.81 2.93
CA ALA A 923 -25.66 43.43 1.51
C ALA A 923 -24.28 43.09 0.93
N GLU A 924 -23.22 43.80 1.33
CA GLU A 924 -21.91 43.65 0.72
C GLU A 924 -21.22 42.30 1.03
N PRO A 925 -21.24 41.80 2.29
CA PRO A 925 -20.79 40.44 2.58
C PRO A 925 -21.57 39.37 1.80
N LEU A 926 -22.90 39.51 1.68
CA LEU A 926 -23.73 38.58 0.91
C LEU A 926 -23.37 38.59 -0.58
N ARG A 927 -23.14 39.78 -1.18
CA ARG A 927 -22.68 39.91 -2.58
C ARG A 927 -21.33 39.25 -2.80
N ARG A 928 -20.37 39.44 -1.90
CA ARG A 928 -19.05 38.79 -1.99
C ARG A 928 -19.17 37.27 -1.91
N LEU A 929 -20.04 36.76 -1.05
CA LEU A 929 -20.33 35.33 -0.99
C LEU A 929 -20.93 34.84 -2.31
N ILE A 930 -21.95 35.50 -2.86
CA ILE A 930 -22.54 35.14 -4.17
C ILE A 930 -21.48 35.14 -5.27
N ALA A 931 -20.66 36.20 -5.34
CA ALA A 931 -19.59 36.30 -6.33
C ALA A 931 -18.57 35.16 -6.20
N SER A 932 -18.21 34.75 -4.98
CA SER A 932 -17.30 33.62 -4.73
C SER A 932 -17.84 32.26 -5.17
N GLN A 933 -19.16 32.16 -5.40
CA GLN A 933 -19.81 30.93 -5.86
C GLN A 933 -20.15 30.92 -7.33
N LEU A 934 -20.02 32.06 -8.00
CA LEU A 934 -20.17 32.09 -9.44
C LEU A 934 -18.97 31.35 -10.06
N PRO A 935 -19.21 30.60 -11.16
CA PRO A 935 -18.11 30.12 -11.98
C PRO A 935 -17.18 31.29 -12.34
N PRO A 936 -15.86 31.07 -12.37
CA PRO A 936 -14.90 32.10 -12.77
C PRO A 936 -15.18 32.67 -14.16
#